data_AF-A0A073CAZ9-F1
#
_entry.id   AF-A0A073CAZ9-F1
#
_cell.length_a   1.000
_cell.length_b   1.000
_cell.length_c   1.000
_cell.angle_alpha   90.00
_cell.angle_beta   90.00
_cell.angle_gamma   90.00
#
_symmetry.space_group_name_H-M   'P 1'
#
loop_
_entity.id
_entity.type
_entity.pdbx_description
1 polymer ?
#
loop_
_entity_poly.entity_id
_entity_poly.type
_entity_poly.pdbx_seq_one_letter_code
_entity_poly.pdbx_strand_id
1 'polypeptide(L)'
;MNDPNSNLPPIVYAEASVNSQGGVSLFRSSELITRENITQFYSHPQQVNLAIQRLKAEGFEVLETGRVTLSIAGSADLYERVFNTQIIAKDKPVIKGGGLESIGTFLDTPDTDIIGFVDPSSSNLSNLIEGIALSEPVYYTDVGRPSESPPNPSYWHLIPQDIAQELNAVTAHQQGIKGQGINVVMVDSGWYSHPFFARNRYRGKVILAAGCINPEVDENGHGTGESANLFSVAPEINFTMVKGNFKNSIAAFKKAVSLRPDIVSCSWGSSKQYAPLSAYDIALTANIADAVYQGIIVVFSAGNGHWGFPSQHPDVIAAGGVYLDSDGKLEASNYASGFSSNIYSGRIVPDICGLVGKKPRAAYIILPVPPGSTLDAVFGLPGVKHPDADETLSEDGWAAFSGTSAAAPQLAGICALMKQVNPQLSSQQAKEILQQTAIDVIAGNSNSATGGHSAKPGFDWATGRGLVNGFDAVKTAQRLAKNSHSPKQQPNQQPNFLSQKTPINLTEVTMDSKLRKHYEKILCALDNALQNVDPEIKGEYELVISAANFIPRSPISKAAYQLIMTLQSEDPNVKLKTKIFAAQGLLKLGRYQEEAIKVLTDLITDESKIPAIENIKDRSELLANAMEALGEASSHALENNNLLTDQDLLHKECPNGCKP
;
A
#
# COMPACT_ATOMS: atom_id res chain seq x y z
N MET A 1 5.30 24.29 -17.50
CA MET A 1 5.18 23.18 -18.48
C MET A 1 6.32 22.25 -18.15
N ASN A 2 6.04 21.07 -17.63
CA ASN A 2 7.09 20.25 -17.02
C ASN A 2 7.55 19.21 -18.05
N ASP A 3 8.86 19.17 -18.32
CA ASP A 3 9.45 18.18 -19.22
C ASP A 3 9.33 16.79 -18.58
N PRO A 4 8.71 15.80 -19.24
CA PRO A 4 8.60 14.43 -18.72
C PRO A 4 9.94 13.69 -18.61
N ASN A 5 11.06 14.28 -19.06
CA ASN A 5 12.42 13.75 -18.85
C ASN A 5 13.15 14.35 -17.64
N SER A 6 12.53 15.24 -16.87
CA SER A 6 13.19 15.85 -15.70
C SER A 6 13.34 14.85 -14.54
N ASN A 7 14.59 14.46 -14.26
CA ASN A 7 14.96 13.65 -13.09
C ASN A 7 15.05 14.47 -11.77
N LEU A 8 14.56 15.72 -11.76
CA LEU A 8 14.59 16.58 -10.58
C LEU A 8 13.49 16.21 -9.57
N PRO A 9 13.77 16.26 -8.25
CA PRO A 9 12.73 16.03 -7.24
C PRO A 9 11.72 17.18 -7.21
N PRO A 10 10.47 16.94 -6.80
CA PRO A 10 9.44 17.98 -6.72
C PRO A 10 9.73 19.05 -5.66
N ILE A 11 10.58 18.72 -4.68
CA ILE A 11 11.11 19.64 -3.67
C ILE A 11 12.63 19.46 -3.64
N VAL A 12 13.35 20.58 -3.77
CA VAL A 12 14.79 20.72 -3.63
C VAL A 12 15.08 21.35 -2.27
N TYR A 13 15.86 20.64 -1.45
CA TYR A 13 16.36 21.12 -0.16
C TYR A 13 17.74 21.75 -0.34
N ALA A 14 18.03 22.79 0.43
CA ALA A 14 19.32 23.48 0.37
C ALA A 14 19.63 24.24 1.67
N GLU A 15 20.91 24.57 1.87
CA GLU A 15 21.39 25.43 2.95
C GLU A 15 21.78 26.81 2.40
N ALA A 16 21.08 27.86 2.82
CA ALA A 16 21.38 29.25 2.46
C ALA A 16 22.31 29.91 3.49
N SER A 17 23.49 30.38 3.08
CA SER A 17 24.35 31.20 3.94
C SER A 17 23.96 32.68 3.82
N VAL A 18 23.75 33.32 4.97
CA VAL A 18 23.49 34.76 5.06
C VAL A 18 24.81 35.47 5.36
N ASN A 19 25.06 36.61 4.69
CA ASN A 19 26.33 37.35 4.70
C ASN A 19 27.12 37.27 6.03
N SER A 20 28.28 36.63 5.97
CA SER A 20 29.16 36.29 7.08
C SER A 20 29.80 37.53 7.72
N GLN A 21 29.72 37.67 9.06
CA GLN A 21 30.27 38.83 9.78
C GLN A 21 31.79 39.01 9.63
N GLY A 22 32.53 37.94 9.33
CA GLY A 22 33.97 37.99 9.04
C GLY A 22 34.33 38.63 7.70
N GLY A 23 33.37 38.94 6.84
CA GLY A 23 33.61 39.53 5.52
C GLY A 23 34.17 38.57 4.46
N VAL A 24 34.25 37.27 4.77
CA VAL A 24 34.63 36.19 3.87
C VAL A 24 33.44 35.23 3.76
N SER A 25 33.00 34.93 2.54
CA SER A 25 31.86 34.03 2.32
C SER A 25 32.22 32.59 2.67
N LEU A 26 31.28 31.88 3.33
CA LEU A 26 31.35 30.47 3.69
C LEU A 26 31.82 29.58 2.52
N PHE A 27 31.30 29.85 1.31
CA PHE A 27 31.57 29.06 0.11
C PHE A 27 32.80 29.52 -0.68
N ARG A 28 33.47 30.60 -0.25
CA ARG A 28 34.66 31.18 -0.91
C ARG A 28 35.85 31.34 0.05
N SER A 29 35.79 30.72 1.23
CA SER A 29 36.92 30.59 2.14
C SER A 29 38.04 29.75 1.50
N SER A 30 39.28 30.21 1.61
CA SER A 30 40.48 29.41 1.31
C SER A 30 40.98 28.60 2.51
N GLU A 31 40.45 28.84 3.71
CA GLU A 31 40.69 28.03 4.90
C GLU A 31 39.61 26.95 5.07
N LEU A 32 40.02 25.79 5.57
CA LEU A 32 39.08 24.76 6.01
C LEU A 32 38.27 25.25 7.22
N ILE A 33 36.96 25.04 7.18
CA ILE A 33 36.04 25.43 8.26
C ILE A 33 36.22 24.47 9.43
N THR A 34 36.51 25.02 10.60
CA THR A 34 36.84 24.31 11.85
C THR A 34 36.25 25.05 13.04
N ARG A 35 36.22 24.43 14.24
CA ARG A 35 35.75 25.10 15.47
C ARG A 35 36.58 26.35 15.81
N GLU A 36 37.81 26.45 15.28
CA GLU A 36 38.74 27.56 15.46
C GLU A 36 38.35 28.82 14.65
N ASN A 37 37.78 28.67 13.45
CA ASN A 37 37.40 29.79 12.57
C ASN A 37 35.88 29.91 12.29
N ILE A 38 35.04 28.97 12.75
CA ILE A 38 33.58 28.95 12.52
C ILE A 38 32.85 30.27 12.86
N THR A 39 33.36 31.04 13.82
CA THR A 39 32.76 32.32 14.25
C THR A 39 32.85 33.42 13.20
N GLN A 40 33.76 33.31 12.23
CA GLN A 40 33.87 34.24 11.09
C GLN A 40 32.65 34.12 10.17
N PHE A 41 32.08 32.92 10.06
CA PHE A 41 30.92 32.59 9.22
C PHE A 41 29.58 32.71 9.96
N TYR A 42 29.54 33.45 11.08
CA TYR A 42 28.28 33.75 11.77
C TYR A 42 27.59 34.96 11.14
N SER A 43 26.36 34.79 10.70
CA SER A 43 25.51 35.87 10.18
C SER A 43 24.95 36.76 11.30
N HIS A 44 24.68 38.04 11.05
CA HIS A 44 24.08 38.90 12.08
C HIS A 44 22.57 38.60 12.26
N PRO A 45 22.01 38.45 13.48
CA PRO A 45 20.62 38.03 13.67
C PRO A 45 19.56 38.91 12.98
N GLN A 46 19.83 40.20 12.80
CA GLN A 46 18.94 41.10 12.05
C GLN A 46 18.97 40.82 10.53
N GLN A 47 20.12 40.44 9.98
CA GLN A 47 20.24 40.03 8.58
C GLN A 47 19.63 38.65 8.36
N VAL A 48 19.77 37.72 9.32
CA VAL A 48 19.08 36.43 9.31
C VAL A 48 17.56 36.62 9.25
N ASN A 49 16.98 37.39 10.16
CA ASN A 49 15.54 37.67 10.15
C ASN A 49 15.06 38.32 8.84
N LEU A 50 15.86 39.23 8.26
CA LEU A 50 15.55 39.87 6.97
C LEU A 50 15.68 38.89 5.79
N ALA A 51 16.68 38.00 5.80
CA ALA A 51 16.83 36.95 4.79
C ALA A 51 15.67 35.95 4.84
N ILE A 52 15.24 35.52 6.03
CA ILE A 52 14.06 34.66 6.23
C ILE A 52 12.80 35.32 5.64
N GLN A 53 12.58 36.61 5.93
CA GLN A 53 11.45 37.36 5.36
C GLN A 53 11.51 37.44 3.83
N ARG A 54 12.71 37.61 3.24
CA ARG A 54 12.89 37.71 1.78
C ARG A 54 12.77 36.37 1.06
N LEU A 55 13.32 35.30 1.64
CA LEU A 55 13.18 33.93 1.14
C LEU A 55 11.70 33.51 1.13
N LYS A 56 10.96 33.75 2.22
CA LYS A 56 9.52 33.49 2.28
C LYS A 56 8.72 34.36 1.31
N ALA A 57 9.11 35.62 1.10
CA ALA A 57 8.47 36.50 0.12
C ALA A 57 8.70 36.09 -1.35
N GLU A 58 9.82 35.42 -1.66
CA GLU A 58 10.03 34.79 -2.97
C GLU A 58 9.32 33.43 -3.10
N GLY A 59 8.88 32.81 -1.99
CA GLY A 59 8.12 31.56 -1.98
C GLY A 59 8.88 30.34 -1.44
N PHE A 60 10.06 30.52 -0.84
CA PHE A 60 10.77 29.42 -0.17
C PHE A 60 10.17 29.11 1.20
N GLU A 61 10.05 27.83 1.51
CA GLU A 61 9.91 27.39 2.90
C GLU A 61 11.26 27.55 3.61
N VAL A 62 11.25 28.03 4.84
CA VAL A 62 12.42 28.06 5.73
C VAL A 62 12.11 27.14 6.90
N LEU A 63 12.85 26.04 6.97
CA LEU A 63 12.60 24.89 7.83
C LEU A 63 13.23 25.06 9.22
N GLU A 64 14.50 25.45 9.27
CA GLU A 64 15.30 25.60 10.49
C GLU A 64 16.36 26.70 10.32
N THR A 65 16.80 27.29 11.44
CA THR A 65 17.69 28.45 11.46
C THR A 65 18.96 28.19 12.26
N GLY A 66 20.09 28.07 11.56
CA GLY A 66 21.41 27.97 12.17
C GLY A 66 22.03 29.33 12.51
N ARG A 67 23.27 29.29 13.03
CA ARG A 67 24.12 30.49 13.20
C ARG A 67 24.95 30.82 11.96
N VAL A 68 24.99 29.91 10.99
CA VAL A 68 25.86 29.93 9.80
C VAL A 68 25.00 29.87 8.53
N THR A 69 24.05 28.94 8.50
CA THR A 69 23.12 28.72 7.38
C THR A 69 21.67 28.64 7.82
N LEU A 70 20.76 28.69 6.85
CA LEU A 70 19.31 28.50 7.01
C LEU A 70 18.87 27.36 6.10
N SER A 71 18.18 26.35 6.65
CA SER A 71 17.65 25.23 5.88
C SER A 71 16.40 25.67 5.12
N ILE A 72 16.43 25.56 3.79
CA ILE A 72 15.34 25.99 2.90
C ILE A 72 14.83 24.88 1.99
N ALA A 73 13.58 25.02 1.55
CA ALA A 73 12.95 24.12 0.58
C ALA A 73 12.12 24.90 -0.46
N GLY A 74 12.04 24.35 -1.68
CA GLY A 74 11.29 24.91 -2.80
C GLY A 74 11.32 23.98 -4.02
N SER A 75 10.54 24.27 -5.07
CA SER A 75 10.67 23.54 -6.34
C SER A 75 11.93 23.94 -7.11
N ALA A 76 12.43 23.11 -8.02
CA ALA A 76 13.58 23.46 -8.86
C ALA A 76 13.36 24.79 -9.62
N ASP A 77 12.21 24.93 -10.28
CA ASP A 77 11.74 26.15 -10.96
C ASP A 77 11.86 27.42 -10.08
N LEU A 78 11.71 27.29 -8.75
CA LEU A 78 11.81 28.40 -7.82
C LEU A 78 13.27 28.85 -7.62
N TYR A 79 14.21 27.91 -7.43
CA TYR A 79 15.63 28.24 -7.36
C TYR A 79 16.13 28.84 -8.68
N GLU A 80 15.77 28.22 -9.82
CA GLU A 80 16.12 28.72 -11.15
C GLU A 80 15.60 30.15 -11.37
N ARG A 81 14.33 30.42 -11.04
CA ARG A 81 13.73 31.77 -11.14
C ARG A 81 14.39 32.80 -10.23
N VAL A 82 14.64 32.47 -8.97
CA VAL A 82 15.06 33.47 -7.96
C VAL A 82 16.55 33.79 -8.06
N PHE A 83 17.38 32.82 -8.47
CA PHE A 83 18.83 32.99 -8.57
C PHE A 83 19.34 33.15 -10.01
N ASN A 84 18.50 32.89 -11.02
CA ASN A 84 18.86 32.92 -12.43
C ASN A 84 19.99 31.90 -12.72
N THR A 85 19.74 30.65 -12.34
CA THR A 85 20.62 29.48 -12.48
C THR A 85 19.86 28.34 -13.17
N GLN A 86 20.50 27.18 -13.39
CA GLN A 86 19.84 25.96 -13.84
C GLN A 86 20.20 24.79 -12.91
N ILE A 87 19.21 24.05 -12.39
CA ILE A 87 19.47 22.86 -11.58
C ILE A 87 19.41 21.61 -12.47
N ILE A 88 20.45 20.78 -12.39
CA ILE A 88 20.53 19.52 -13.13
C ILE A 88 20.79 18.34 -12.19
N ALA A 89 20.16 17.21 -12.49
CA ALA A 89 20.43 15.94 -11.81
C ALA A 89 21.69 15.28 -12.42
N LYS A 90 22.68 14.95 -11.58
CA LYS A 90 23.88 14.19 -11.95
C LYS A 90 23.97 12.91 -11.13
N ASP A 91 23.89 11.78 -11.81
CA ASP A 91 24.14 10.46 -11.22
C ASP A 91 25.64 10.24 -11.00
N LYS A 92 26.04 9.92 -9.76
CA LYS A 92 27.42 9.60 -9.36
C LYS A 92 27.47 8.20 -8.73
N PRO A 93 28.57 7.43 -8.87
CA PRO A 93 28.80 6.23 -8.05
C PRO A 93 28.90 6.60 -6.57
N VAL A 94 28.22 5.84 -5.71
CA VAL A 94 28.19 6.03 -4.25
C VAL A 94 28.26 4.69 -3.54
N ILE A 95 28.69 4.71 -2.28
CA ILE A 95 28.57 3.56 -1.37
C ILE A 95 27.39 3.83 -0.44
N LYS A 96 26.36 2.98 -0.52
CA LYS A 96 25.21 2.96 0.40
C LYS A 96 25.48 1.99 1.55
N GLY A 97 24.59 2.00 2.55
CA GLY A 97 24.67 1.09 3.70
C GLY A 97 24.85 -0.39 3.30
N GLY A 98 25.64 -1.13 4.06
CA GLY A 98 26.05 -2.51 3.69
C GLY A 98 27.31 -2.60 2.80
N GLY A 99 28.02 -1.49 2.58
CA GLY A 99 29.17 -1.46 1.67
C GLY A 99 28.76 -1.77 0.22
N LEU A 100 27.63 -1.20 -0.20
CA LEU A 100 27.01 -1.45 -1.49
C LEU A 100 27.30 -0.31 -2.47
N GLU A 101 28.13 -0.58 -3.47
CA GLU A 101 28.27 0.29 -4.64
C GLU A 101 26.93 0.38 -5.38
N SER A 102 26.46 1.61 -5.59
CA SER A 102 25.18 1.93 -6.23
C SER A 102 25.28 3.31 -6.89
N ILE A 103 24.21 3.76 -7.55
CA ILE A 103 24.12 5.12 -8.09
C ILE A 103 23.36 6.03 -7.11
N GLY A 104 23.91 7.20 -6.85
CA GLY A 104 23.26 8.29 -6.12
C GLY A 104 23.02 9.46 -7.07
N THR A 105 21.82 10.00 -7.08
CA THR A 105 21.46 11.19 -7.87
C THR A 105 21.73 12.43 -7.02
N PHE A 106 22.57 13.32 -7.52
CA PHE A 106 22.94 14.59 -6.89
C PHE A 106 22.34 15.75 -7.69
N LEU A 107 22.09 16.87 -7.03
CA LEU A 107 21.70 18.12 -7.70
C LEU A 107 22.93 19.00 -7.87
N ASP A 108 23.01 19.69 -9.01
CA ASP A 108 24.19 20.46 -9.39
C ASP A 108 23.81 21.65 -10.30
N THR A 109 24.72 22.61 -10.41
CA THR A 109 24.54 23.92 -11.06
C THR A 109 25.70 24.16 -12.05
N PRO A 110 25.45 24.09 -13.37
CA PRO A 110 26.52 24.03 -14.39
C PRO A 110 27.21 25.37 -14.65
N ASP A 111 26.74 26.43 -14.01
CA ASP A 111 27.18 27.83 -14.06
C ASP A 111 28.28 28.16 -13.03
N THR A 112 28.68 27.21 -12.16
CA THR A 112 29.74 27.43 -11.16
C THR A 112 30.74 26.26 -11.06
N ASP A 113 31.95 26.55 -10.59
CA ASP A 113 33.01 25.54 -10.37
C ASP A 113 32.80 24.71 -9.07
N ILE A 114 31.82 25.06 -8.24
CA ILE A 114 31.54 24.37 -6.96
C ILE A 114 30.27 23.54 -7.14
N ILE A 115 30.41 22.22 -6.98
CA ILE A 115 29.29 21.27 -7.14
C ILE A 115 28.16 21.61 -6.18
N GLY A 116 26.94 21.77 -6.71
CA GLY A 116 25.73 22.08 -5.94
C GLY A 116 25.67 23.50 -5.38
N PHE A 117 26.55 24.42 -5.79
CA PHE A 117 26.55 25.81 -5.34
C PHE A 117 25.74 26.70 -6.29
N VAL A 118 24.74 27.39 -5.76
CA VAL A 118 24.00 28.45 -6.48
C VAL A 118 24.67 29.79 -6.16
N ASP A 119 25.17 30.48 -7.18
CA ASP A 119 25.69 31.85 -7.04
C ASP A 119 24.51 32.85 -6.97
N PRO A 120 24.36 33.64 -5.89
CA PRO A 120 23.24 34.55 -5.73
C PRO A 120 23.47 35.93 -6.36
N SER A 121 24.62 36.20 -7.01
CA SER A 121 24.99 37.53 -7.51
C SER A 121 24.06 38.09 -8.60
N SER A 122 23.41 37.21 -9.37
CA SER A 122 22.33 37.54 -10.32
C SER A 122 20.96 37.76 -9.65
N SER A 123 20.82 37.47 -8.35
CA SER A 123 19.57 37.57 -7.60
C SER A 123 19.37 38.93 -6.94
N ASN A 124 18.10 39.30 -6.72
CA ASN A 124 17.69 40.35 -5.78
C ASN A 124 18.16 40.05 -4.33
N LEU A 125 18.48 38.79 -4.01
CA LEU A 125 18.92 38.35 -2.69
C LEU A 125 20.45 38.45 -2.47
N SER A 126 21.23 38.81 -3.50
CA SER A 126 22.69 39.04 -3.47
C SER A 126 23.20 39.91 -2.31
N ASN A 127 22.40 40.86 -1.84
CA ASN A 127 22.76 41.77 -0.75
C ASN A 127 22.54 41.18 0.67
N LEU A 128 22.07 39.93 0.76
CA LEU A 128 21.74 39.25 2.02
C LEU A 128 22.27 37.80 2.07
N ILE A 129 22.22 37.08 0.94
CA ILE A 129 22.65 35.70 0.80
C ILE A 129 23.98 35.70 0.04
N GLU A 130 25.00 35.07 0.64
CA GLU A 130 26.34 34.94 0.05
C GLU A 130 26.53 33.62 -0.72
N GLY A 131 25.54 32.72 -0.62
CA GLY A 131 25.47 31.49 -1.41
C GLY A 131 24.39 30.53 -0.91
N ILE A 132 24.06 29.54 -1.73
CA ILE A 132 23.23 28.40 -1.36
C ILE A 132 23.93 27.11 -1.79
N ALA A 133 23.95 26.10 -0.93
CA ALA A 133 24.39 24.75 -1.26
C ALA A 133 23.19 23.79 -1.30
N LEU A 134 22.95 23.15 -2.44
CA LEU A 134 21.93 22.12 -2.61
C LEU A 134 22.27 20.89 -1.76
N SER A 135 21.28 20.28 -1.11
CA SER A 135 21.52 19.16 -0.20
C SER A 135 21.95 17.88 -0.94
N GLU A 136 23.12 17.34 -0.59
CA GLU A 136 23.57 16.02 -1.07
C GLU A 136 22.97 14.86 -0.24
N PRO A 137 22.71 13.69 -0.84
CA PRO A 137 22.20 12.51 -0.12
C PRO A 137 23.29 11.88 0.77
N VAL A 138 22.94 11.67 2.05
CA VAL A 138 23.81 10.97 3.03
C VAL A 138 23.40 9.50 3.21
N TYR A 139 24.38 8.63 3.49
CA TYR A 139 24.18 7.19 3.67
C TYR A 139 24.84 6.68 4.95
N TYR A 140 24.27 5.64 5.55
CA TYR A 140 24.82 4.99 6.75
C TYR A 140 26.17 4.31 6.45
N THR A 141 27.15 4.56 7.31
CA THR A 141 28.48 3.93 7.24
C THR A 141 28.44 2.52 7.86
N ASP A 142 28.48 1.51 7.00
CA ASP A 142 28.82 0.11 7.29
C ASP A 142 28.07 -0.58 8.45
N VAL A 143 26.91 -1.17 8.13
CA VAL A 143 26.45 -2.40 8.78
C VAL A 143 27.04 -3.56 7.97
N GLY A 144 27.82 -4.43 8.61
CA GLY A 144 28.70 -5.37 7.90
C GLY A 144 27.93 -6.32 6.99
N ARG A 145 28.56 -6.76 5.88
CA ARG A 145 27.91 -7.73 4.97
C ARG A 145 27.54 -9.01 5.75
N PRO A 146 26.27 -9.42 5.74
CA PRO A 146 25.78 -10.49 6.61
C PRO A 146 26.28 -11.86 6.16
N SER A 147 26.20 -12.82 7.08
CA SER A 147 26.67 -14.19 6.82
C SER A 147 25.86 -14.85 5.69
N GLU A 148 26.53 -15.50 4.74
CA GLU A 148 25.86 -16.32 3.71
C GLU A 148 25.26 -17.64 4.25
N SER A 149 25.56 -17.98 5.50
CA SER A 149 25.03 -19.15 6.23
C SER A 149 24.28 -18.70 7.50
N PRO A 150 23.16 -19.36 7.86
CA PRO A 150 22.37 -18.97 9.02
C PRO A 150 23.14 -19.09 10.35
N PRO A 151 22.84 -18.26 11.36
CA PRO A 151 23.24 -18.51 12.74
C PRO A 151 22.57 -19.79 13.28
N ASN A 152 23.10 -20.31 14.38
CA ASN A 152 22.60 -21.51 15.04
C ASN A 152 22.20 -21.21 16.50
N PRO A 153 20.95 -20.77 16.76
CA PRO A 153 20.38 -20.63 18.10
C PRO A 153 20.40 -21.91 18.95
N SER A 154 20.13 -21.77 20.26
CA SER A 154 20.20 -22.89 21.22
C SER A 154 18.93 -23.74 21.35
N TYR A 155 17.88 -23.42 20.58
CA TYR A 155 16.59 -24.13 20.55
C TYR A 155 16.32 -24.78 19.18
N TRP A 156 15.31 -25.66 19.10
CA TRP A 156 14.92 -26.32 17.86
C TRP A 156 14.36 -25.34 16.82
N HIS A 157 15.00 -25.31 15.65
CA HIS A 157 14.66 -24.47 14.51
C HIS A 157 14.93 -25.23 13.21
N LEU A 158 14.37 -24.72 12.11
CA LEU A 158 14.71 -25.11 10.75
C LEU A 158 15.56 -24.02 10.10
N ILE A 159 16.42 -24.41 9.17
CA ILE A 159 17.06 -23.52 8.19
C ILE A 159 16.40 -23.69 6.81
N PRO A 160 16.62 -22.80 5.83
CA PRO A 160 15.87 -22.84 4.57
C PRO A 160 16.02 -24.17 3.81
N GLN A 161 17.19 -24.81 3.89
CA GLN A 161 17.47 -26.11 3.29
C GLN A 161 16.52 -27.22 3.78
N ASP A 162 16.11 -27.20 5.05
CA ASP A 162 15.28 -28.25 5.65
C ASP A 162 13.85 -28.22 5.11
N ILE A 163 13.35 -27.03 4.76
CA ILE A 163 12.00 -26.82 4.20
C ILE A 163 11.74 -27.74 2.99
N ALA A 164 12.74 -27.89 2.12
CA ALA A 164 12.64 -28.75 0.95
C ALA A 164 12.60 -30.25 1.30
N GLN A 165 13.25 -30.65 2.39
CA GLN A 165 13.28 -32.03 2.87
C GLN A 165 11.96 -32.37 3.59
N GLU A 166 11.55 -31.55 4.55
CA GLU A 166 10.41 -31.79 5.42
C GLU A 166 9.05 -31.60 4.73
N LEU A 167 9.00 -30.84 3.63
CA LEU A 167 7.85 -30.81 2.71
C LEU A 167 7.93 -31.88 1.59
N ASN A 168 8.90 -32.80 1.65
CA ASN A 168 9.16 -33.84 0.63
C ASN A 168 9.27 -33.28 -0.81
N ALA A 169 9.94 -32.13 -0.98
CA ALA A 169 10.23 -31.54 -2.29
C ALA A 169 11.53 -32.06 -2.91
N VAL A 170 12.53 -32.44 -2.09
CA VAL A 170 13.85 -32.95 -2.54
C VAL A 170 13.72 -34.12 -3.53
N THR A 171 12.76 -35.03 -3.33
CA THR A 171 12.53 -36.17 -4.24
C THR A 171 12.10 -35.72 -5.65
N ALA A 172 11.41 -34.58 -5.76
CA ALA A 172 11.09 -33.94 -7.04
C ALA A 172 12.31 -33.21 -7.64
N HIS A 173 13.11 -32.53 -6.80
CA HIS A 173 14.34 -31.85 -7.23
C HIS A 173 15.35 -32.82 -7.85
N GLN A 174 15.49 -34.01 -7.27
CA GLN A 174 16.33 -35.11 -7.78
C GLN A 174 15.87 -35.61 -9.17
N GLN A 175 14.61 -35.39 -9.53
CA GLN A 175 14.03 -35.71 -10.85
C GLN A 175 14.07 -34.52 -11.82
N GLY A 176 14.76 -33.43 -11.48
CA GLY A 176 14.82 -32.20 -12.28
C GLY A 176 13.58 -31.31 -12.18
N ILE A 177 12.66 -31.60 -11.26
CA ILE A 177 11.42 -30.84 -11.05
C ILE A 177 11.68 -29.85 -9.91
N LYS A 178 11.86 -28.58 -10.26
CA LYS A 178 12.38 -27.49 -9.41
C LYS A 178 11.69 -26.14 -9.62
N GLY A 179 10.62 -26.11 -10.42
CA GLY A 179 9.90 -24.90 -10.83
C GLY A 179 10.43 -24.25 -12.11
N GLN A 180 11.29 -24.93 -12.87
CA GLN A 180 11.95 -24.36 -14.05
C GLN A 180 10.94 -23.79 -15.06
N GLY A 181 11.10 -22.51 -15.41
CA GLY A 181 10.25 -21.80 -16.37
C GLY A 181 8.92 -21.29 -15.83
N ILE A 182 8.57 -21.59 -14.57
CA ILE A 182 7.34 -21.12 -13.92
C ILE A 182 7.54 -19.71 -13.34
N ASN A 183 6.59 -18.83 -13.60
CA ASN A 183 6.67 -17.41 -13.25
C ASN A 183 5.92 -17.16 -11.95
N VAL A 184 6.65 -16.97 -10.85
CA VAL A 184 6.06 -16.75 -9.52
C VAL A 184 6.27 -15.31 -9.11
N VAL A 185 5.17 -14.60 -8.85
CA VAL A 185 5.21 -13.25 -8.26
C VAL A 185 4.85 -13.34 -6.79
N MET A 186 5.65 -12.69 -5.94
CA MET A 186 5.32 -12.45 -4.54
C MET A 186 4.95 -10.97 -4.38
N VAL A 187 3.87 -10.69 -3.64
CA VAL A 187 3.48 -9.32 -3.28
C VAL A 187 3.80 -9.13 -1.81
N ASP A 188 4.89 -8.43 -1.48
CA ASP A 188 5.35 -8.29 -0.10
C ASP A 188 6.22 -7.01 0.13
N SER A 189 6.88 -6.88 1.28
CA SER A 189 7.56 -5.64 1.74
C SER A 189 8.78 -5.20 0.91
N GLY A 190 9.42 -6.12 0.19
CA GLY A 190 10.63 -5.90 -0.60
C GLY A 190 11.40 -7.20 -0.82
N TRP A 191 12.56 -7.12 -1.48
CA TRP A 191 13.48 -8.25 -1.59
C TRP A 191 14.92 -7.76 -1.69
N TYR A 192 15.70 -8.01 -0.64
CA TYR A 192 17.12 -7.70 -0.58
C TYR A 192 17.97 -8.86 -1.12
N SER A 193 19.03 -8.55 -1.86
CA SER A 193 19.94 -9.53 -2.45
C SER A 193 20.94 -10.11 -1.43
N HIS A 194 20.42 -10.67 -0.33
CA HIS A 194 21.20 -11.28 0.75
C HIS A 194 22.21 -12.33 0.22
N PRO A 195 23.44 -12.44 0.78
CA PRO A 195 24.46 -13.37 0.32
C PRO A 195 24.02 -14.84 0.26
N PHE A 196 23.07 -15.26 1.12
CA PHE A 196 22.39 -16.55 1.02
C PHE A 196 21.81 -16.83 -0.39
N PHE A 197 21.12 -15.87 -1.00
CA PHE A 197 20.54 -16.06 -2.34
C PHE A 197 21.64 -16.21 -3.39
N ALA A 198 22.71 -15.41 -3.30
CA ALA A 198 23.85 -15.48 -4.20
C ALA A 198 24.59 -16.84 -4.10
N ARG A 199 24.86 -17.32 -2.87
CA ARG A 199 25.47 -18.64 -2.60
C ARG A 199 24.68 -19.79 -3.21
N ASN A 200 23.36 -19.78 -3.04
CA ASN A 200 22.44 -20.78 -3.59
C ASN A 200 22.05 -20.52 -5.06
N ARG A 201 22.56 -19.45 -5.68
CA ARG A 201 22.30 -19.00 -7.06
C ARG A 201 20.85 -18.61 -7.36
N TYR A 202 20.06 -18.35 -6.32
CA TYR A 202 18.70 -17.82 -6.43
C TYR A 202 18.72 -16.41 -7.02
N ARG A 203 17.76 -16.09 -7.90
CA ARG A 203 17.70 -14.83 -8.64
C ARG A 203 16.28 -14.27 -8.63
N GLY A 204 16.16 -13.02 -8.21
CA GLY A 204 14.92 -12.25 -8.24
C GLY A 204 15.05 -10.97 -9.06
N LYS A 205 13.91 -10.34 -9.32
CA LYS A 205 13.80 -8.93 -9.72
C LYS A 205 12.73 -8.27 -8.85
N VAL A 206 12.92 -6.99 -8.52
CA VAL A 206 11.95 -6.21 -7.73
C VAL A 206 11.25 -5.20 -8.61
N ILE A 207 9.93 -5.09 -8.45
CA ILE A 207 9.06 -4.16 -9.15
C ILE A 207 8.28 -3.37 -8.09
N LEU A 208 8.24 -2.05 -8.21
CA LEU A 208 7.54 -1.19 -7.27
C LEU A 208 6.02 -1.22 -7.54
N ALA A 209 5.21 -1.34 -6.48
CA ALA A 209 3.81 -0.98 -6.50
C ALA A 209 3.63 0.55 -6.40
N ALA A 210 2.41 1.04 -6.62
CA ALA A 210 2.11 2.47 -6.52
C ALA A 210 2.41 3.04 -5.12
N GLY A 211 3.13 4.16 -5.06
CA GLY A 211 3.54 4.79 -3.80
C GLY A 211 4.64 4.02 -3.04
N CYS A 212 5.45 3.23 -3.74
CA CYS A 212 6.65 2.57 -3.21
C CYS A 212 7.90 3.11 -3.92
N ILE A 213 9.05 3.09 -3.24
CA ILE A 213 10.36 3.55 -3.73
C ILE A 213 11.42 2.47 -3.46
N ASN A 214 12.68 2.73 -3.87
CA ASN A 214 13.87 1.94 -3.50
C ASN A 214 13.72 0.41 -3.73
N PRO A 215 13.77 -0.06 -4.98
CA PRO A 215 13.53 -1.47 -5.30
C PRO A 215 14.59 -2.43 -4.76
N GLU A 216 15.77 -1.92 -4.38
CA GLU A 216 16.89 -2.70 -3.83
C GLU A 216 16.81 -2.89 -2.29
N VAL A 217 15.83 -2.25 -1.64
CA VAL A 217 15.70 -2.17 -0.17
C VAL A 217 14.41 -2.85 0.30
N ASP A 218 14.46 -3.48 1.47
CA ASP A 218 13.31 -4.05 2.18
C ASP A 218 13.35 -3.59 3.64
N GLU A 219 12.78 -2.42 3.94
CA GLU A 219 12.87 -1.79 5.27
C GLU A 219 12.24 -2.64 6.38
N ASN A 220 11.42 -3.64 6.02
CA ASN A 220 10.84 -4.59 6.94
C ASN A 220 11.63 -5.90 7.02
N GLY A 221 11.98 -6.50 5.89
CA GLY A 221 12.68 -7.79 5.77
C GLY A 221 11.77 -9.01 5.56
N HIS A 222 10.45 -8.87 5.77
CA HIS A 222 9.49 -9.97 5.64
C HIS A 222 9.50 -10.55 4.20
N GLY A 223 9.36 -9.73 3.17
CA GLY A 223 9.40 -10.18 1.77
C GLY A 223 10.74 -10.81 1.36
N THR A 224 11.84 -10.36 1.96
CA THR A 224 13.16 -10.99 1.79
C THR A 224 13.16 -12.40 2.38
N GLY A 225 12.83 -12.57 3.67
CA GLY A 225 12.83 -13.89 4.31
C GLY A 225 11.79 -14.85 3.71
N GLU A 226 10.59 -14.36 3.39
CA GLU A 226 9.54 -15.19 2.80
C GLU A 226 9.85 -15.64 1.36
N SER A 227 10.72 -14.92 0.64
CA SER A 227 11.26 -15.43 -0.63
C SER A 227 12.15 -16.67 -0.43
N ALA A 228 12.84 -16.82 0.71
CA ALA A 228 13.68 -17.98 0.98
C ALA A 228 12.84 -19.24 1.24
N ASN A 229 11.67 -19.10 1.86
CA ASN A 229 10.65 -20.17 1.92
C ASN A 229 10.27 -20.66 0.51
N LEU A 230 10.04 -19.74 -0.42
CA LEU A 230 9.67 -20.06 -1.81
C LEU A 230 10.84 -20.70 -2.60
N PHE A 231 12.03 -20.08 -2.59
CA PHE A 231 13.20 -20.56 -3.33
C PHE A 231 13.69 -21.92 -2.85
N SER A 232 13.60 -22.21 -1.55
CA SER A 232 14.02 -23.52 -1.02
C SER A 232 13.15 -24.64 -1.60
N VAL A 233 11.84 -24.39 -1.74
CA VAL A 233 10.89 -25.37 -2.30
C VAL A 233 10.96 -25.44 -3.83
N ALA A 234 11.15 -24.30 -4.52
CA ALA A 234 11.18 -24.23 -5.98
C ALA A 234 12.39 -23.39 -6.48
N PRO A 235 13.60 -23.96 -6.51
CA PRO A 235 14.84 -23.21 -6.66
C PRO A 235 15.15 -22.67 -8.07
N GLU A 236 14.38 -23.07 -9.10
CA GLU A 236 14.65 -22.71 -10.51
C GLU A 236 13.51 -21.89 -11.16
N ILE A 237 12.63 -21.28 -10.34
CA ILE A 237 11.54 -20.40 -10.76
C ILE A 237 12.03 -19.05 -11.33
N ASN A 238 11.20 -18.44 -12.19
CA ASN A 238 11.32 -17.04 -12.59
C ASN A 238 10.70 -16.14 -11.50
N PHE A 239 11.43 -15.88 -10.42
CA PHE A 239 10.93 -15.10 -9.28
C PHE A 239 10.80 -13.60 -9.57
N THR A 240 9.73 -12.99 -9.07
CA THR A 240 9.53 -11.53 -9.04
C THR A 240 8.95 -11.09 -7.71
N MET A 241 9.56 -10.11 -7.06
CA MET A 241 8.96 -9.39 -5.94
C MET A 241 8.21 -8.15 -6.46
N VAL A 242 6.98 -7.95 -6.02
CA VAL A 242 6.25 -6.69 -6.13
C VAL A 242 6.24 -6.03 -4.77
N LYS A 243 7.14 -5.04 -4.59
CA LYS A 243 7.33 -4.29 -3.34
C LYS A 243 6.09 -3.44 -3.06
N GLY A 244 5.39 -3.72 -1.96
CA GLY A 244 4.15 -3.07 -1.55
C GLY A 244 4.25 -2.37 -0.20
N ASN A 245 3.67 -1.17 -0.10
CA ASN A 245 3.53 -0.40 1.16
C ASN A 245 2.29 -0.80 1.99
N PHE A 246 1.51 -1.78 1.50
CA PHE A 246 0.22 -2.28 1.99
C PHE A 246 -0.92 -1.26 2.23
N LYS A 247 -0.65 0.06 2.17
CA LYS A 247 -1.67 1.12 2.15
C LYS A 247 -2.55 1.05 0.89
N ASN A 248 -2.05 0.45 -0.18
CA ASN A 248 -2.85 0.12 -1.38
C ASN A 248 -2.54 -1.30 -1.90
N SER A 249 -2.95 -2.32 -1.14
CA SER A 249 -2.73 -3.73 -1.49
C SER A 249 -3.41 -4.16 -2.79
N ILE A 250 -4.58 -3.60 -3.15
CA ILE A 250 -5.21 -3.83 -4.45
C ILE A 250 -4.28 -3.38 -5.60
N ALA A 251 -3.67 -2.19 -5.53
CA ALA A 251 -2.75 -1.75 -6.58
C ALA A 251 -1.51 -2.64 -6.69
N ALA A 252 -0.97 -3.12 -5.57
CA ALA A 252 0.16 -4.07 -5.56
C ALA A 252 -0.24 -5.43 -6.16
N PHE A 253 -1.40 -5.98 -5.79
CA PHE A 253 -1.92 -7.23 -6.35
C PHE A 253 -2.22 -7.11 -7.86
N LYS A 254 -2.87 -6.02 -8.30
CA LYS A 254 -3.08 -5.75 -9.73
C LYS A 254 -1.74 -5.59 -10.49
N LYS A 255 -0.73 -5.00 -9.86
CA LYS A 255 0.62 -4.91 -10.46
C LYS A 255 1.22 -6.30 -10.64
N ALA A 256 1.08 -7.22 -9.67
CA ALA A 256 1.49 -8.61 -9.82
C ALA A 256 0.74 -9.32 -10.96
N VAL A 257 -0.60 -9.25 -10.99
CA VAL A 257 -1.44 -9.86 -12.05
C VAL A 257 -1.05 -9.32 -13.43
N SER A 258 -0.75 -8.02 -13.57
CA SER A 258 -0.34 -7.40 -14.84
C SER A 258 0.95 -7.98 -15.45
N LEU A 259 1.78 -8.70 -14.66
CA LEU A 259 2.96 -9.40 -15.14
C LEU A 259 2.62 -10.75 -15.81
N ARG A 260 1.35 -11.19 -15.73
CA ARG A 260 0.83 -12.50 -16.14
C ARG A 260 1.64 -13.68 -15.55
N PRO A 261 1.81 -13.75 -14.21
CA PRO A 261 2.48 -14.87 -13.57
C PRO A 261 1.65 -16.15 -13.64
N ASP A 262 2.31 -17.28 -13.46
CA ASP A 262 1.66 -18.57 -13.24
C ASP A 262 1.04 -18.66 -11.84
N ILE A 263 1.69 -18.02 -10.86
CA ILE A 263 1.40 -18.14 -9.43
C ILE A 263 1.63 -16.79 -8.74
N VAL A 264 0.72 -16.39 -7.86
CA VAL A 264 0.89 -15.24 -6.96
C VAL A 264 0.88 -15.70 -5.50
N SER A 265 1.93 -15.35 -4.75
CA SER A 265 2.04 -15.59 -3.31
C SER A 265 1.83 -14.28 -2.53
N CYS A 266 0.95 -14.31 -1.53
CA CYS A 266 0.60 -13.17 -0.71
C CYS A 266 0.62 -13.54 0.79
N SER A 267 1.63 -13.04 1.51
CA SER A 267 1.81 -13.28 2.94
C SER A 267 1.25 -12.14 3.81
N TRP A 268 0.16 -11.53 3.33
CA TRP A 268 -0.50 -10.36 3.93
C TRP A 268 -2.03 -10.51 3.93
N GLY A 269 -2.69 -9.71 4.77
CA GLY A 269 -4.15 -9.68 4.86
C GLY A 269 -4.63 -8.80 6.01
N SER A 270 -5.90 -8.98 6.36
CA SER A 270 -6.56 -8.36 7.52
C SER A 270 -7.40 -9.39 8.27
N SER A 271 -7.93 -9.01 9.44
CA SER A 271 -8.88 -9.84 10.20
C SER A 271 -10.32 -9.40 9.88
N LYS A 272 -11.13 -10.27 9.28
CA LYS A 272 -12.54 -10.05 8.94
C LYS A 272 -13.34 -11.28 9.35
N GLN A 273 -14.04 -11.20 10.49
CA GLN A 273 -14.77 -12.33 11.05
C GLN A 273 -16.19 -12.49 10.47
N TYR A 274 -16.84 -11.38 10.06
CA TYR A 274 -18.25 -11.34 9.67
C TYR A 274 -18.49 -10.41 8.47
N ALA A 275 -19.62 -10.61 7.79
CA ALA A 275 -20.20 -9.68 6.83
C ALA A 275 -20.92 -8.50 7.55
N PRO A 276 -21.20 -7.37 6.88
CA PRO A 276 -20.86 -7.04 5.49
C PRO A 276 -19.37 -6.72 5.30
N LEU A 277 -18.86 -7.06 4.12
CA LEU A 277 -17.54 -6.62 3.66
C LEU A 277 -17.55 -5.10 3.34
N SER A 278 -16.42 -4.42 3.51
CA SER A 278 -16.30 -3.04 3.03
C SER A 278 -16.18 -2.99 1.50
N ALA A 279 -16.44 -1.82 0.89
CA ALA A 279 -16.24 -1.64 -0.55
C ALA A 279 -14.81 -1.97 -1.02
N TYR A 280 -13.80 -1.75 -0.18
CA TYR A 280 -12.42 -2.13 -0.46
C TYR A 280 -12.23 -3.65 -0.42
N ASP A 281 -12.80 -4.32 0.59
CA ASP A 281 -12.74 -5.78 0.71
C ASP A 281 -13.45 -6.47 -0.48
N ILE A 282 -14.61 -5.95 -0.90
CA ILE A 282 -15.36 -6.42 -2.08
C ILE A 282 -14.51 -6.24 -3.36
N ALA A 283 -13.95 -5.05 -3.57
CA ALA A 283 -13.09 -4.77 -4.72
C ALA A 283 -11.84 -5.68 -4.74
N LEU A 284 -11.22 -5.94 -3.58
CA LEU A 284 -10.11 -6.87 -3.46
C LEU A 284 -10.52 -8.29 -3.88
N THR A 285 -11.67 -8.79 -3.39
CA THR A 285 -12.16 -10.13 -3.78
C THR A 285 -12.48 -10.24 -5.27
N ALA A 286 -13.06 -9.20 -5.89
CA ALA A 286 -13.31 -9.19 -7.33
C ALA A 286 -12.02 -9.27 -8.17
N ASN A 287 -10.95 -8.56 -7.76
CA ASN A 287 -9.65 -8.64 -8.47
C ASN A 287 -8.96 -10.00 -8.24
N ILE A 288 -9.20 -10.67 -7.10
CA ILE A 288 -8.70 -12.02 -6.81
C ILE A 288 -9.44 -13.08 -7.64
N ALA A 289 -10.77 -12.98 -7.75
CA ALA A 289 -11.59 -13.85 -8.61
C ALA A 289 -11.16 -13.74 -10.08
N ASP A 290 -10.97 -12.51 -10.58
CA ASP A 290 -10.46 -12.23 -11.93
C ASP A 290 -9.07 -12.86 -12.16
N ALA A 291 -8.13 -12.71 -11.22
CA ALA A 291 -6.81 -13.33 -11.32
C ALA A 291 -6.89 -14.86 -11.42
N VAL A 292 -7.73 -15.52 -10.62
CA VAL A 292 -7.89 -16.99 -10.68
C VAL A 292 -8.63 -17.42 -11.96
N TYR A 293 -9.60 -16.63 -12.44
CA TYR A 293 -10.29 -16.85 -13.71
C TYR A 293 -9.32 -16.76 -14.91
N GLN A 294 -8.32 -15.89 -14.84
CA GLN A 294 -7.21 -15.82 -15.82
C GLN A 294 -6.22 -17.00 -15.73
N GLY A 295 -6.45 -17.98 -14.84
CA GLY A 295 -5.64 -19.19 -14.69
C GLY A 295 -4.44 -19.06 -13.74
N ILE A 296 -4.35 -17.96 -12.99
CA ILE A 296 -3.28 -17.74 -12.01
C ILE A 296 -3.60 -18.51 -10.73
N ILE A 297 -2.64 -19.27 -10.20
CA ILE A 297 -2.79 -19.89 -8.88
C ILE A 297 -2.49 -18.83 -7.82
N VAL A 298 -3.46 -18.51 -6.96
CA VAL A 298 -3.31 -17.47 -5.93
C VAL A 298 -3.29 -18.10 -4.54
N VAL A 299 -2.22 -17.85 -3.78
CA VAL A 299 -1.99 -18.40 -2.45
C VAL A 299 -1.95 -17.27 -1.41
N PHE A 300 -2.74 -17.39 -0.34
CA PHE A 300 -2.81 -16.41 0.75
C PHE A 300 -2.60 -17.07 2.12
N SER A 301 -1.85 -16.39 3.00
CA SER A 301 -1.71 -16.74 4.41
C SER A 301 -3.07 -16.78 5.14
N ALA A 302 -3.37 -17.86 5.87
CA ALA A 302 -4.62 -18.00 6.64
C ALA A 302 -4.74 -17.04 7.85
N GLY A 303 -3.64 -16.44 8.29
CA GLY A 303 -3.56 -15.57 9.47
C GLY A 303 -2.94 -16.27 10.68
N ASN A 304 -2.51 -15.48 11.67
CA ASN A 304 -1.79 -15.96 12.86
C ASN A 304 -2.61 -15.70 14.14
N GLY A 305 -3.89 -16.11 14.13
CA GLY A 305 -4.94 -15.70 15.08
C GLY A 305 -5.92 -14.67 14.52
N HIS A 306 -5.72 -14.24 13.27
CA HIS A 306 -6.66 -13.40 12.53
C HIS A 306 -7.76 -14.25 11.86
N TRP A 307 -8.95 -13.71 11.71
CA TRP A 307 -9.96 -14.25 10.78
C TRP A 307 -9.55 -13.85 9.37
N GLY A 308 -8.57 -14.57 8.81
CA GLY A 308 -7.77 -14.13 7.67
C GLY A 308 -8.59 -13.73 6.44
N PHE A 309 -8.29 -12.56 5.89
CA PHE A 309 -8.93 -12.05 4.69
C PHE A 309 -7.87 -11.33 3.83
N PRO A 310 -7.71 -11.70 2.55
CA PRO A 310 -8.68 -12.42 1.71
C PRO A 310 -8.51 -13.96 1.63
N SER A 311 -7.79 -14.61 2.55
CA SER A 311 -7.65 -16.09 2.57
C SER A 311 -8.98 -16.87 2.74
N GLN A 312 -10.04 -16.20 3.19
CA GLN A 312 -11.42 -16.71 3.15
C GLN A 312 -12.05 -16.80 1.74
N HIS A 313 -11.41 -16.25 0.69
CA HIS A 313 -11.96 -16.32 -0.67
C HIS A 313 -12.00 -17.78 -1.19
N PRO A 314 -13.08 -18.23 -1.85
CA PRO A 314 -13.20 -19.63 -2.31
C PRO A 314 -12.05 -20.03 -3.26
N ASP A 315 -11.69 -19.15 -4.20
CA ASP A 315 -10.82 -19.50 -5.34
C ASP A 315 -9.32 -19.50 -5.02
N VAL A 316 -8.90 -18.97 -3.86
CA VAL A 316 -7.50 -18.96 -3.41
C VAL A 316 -7.17 -20.19 -2.59
N ILE A 317 -5.90 -20.59 -2.58
CA ILE A 317 -5.35 -21.59 -1.67
C ILE A 317 -5.02 -20.87 -0.34
N ALA A 318 -5.70 -21.24 0.74
CA ALA A 318 -5.48 -20.69 2.08
C ALA A 318 -4.44 -21.51 2.85
N ALA A 319 -3.29 -20.89 3.11
CA ALA A 319 -2.12 -21.51 3.72
C ALA A 319 -2.19 -21.53 5.26
N GLY A 320 -2.36 -22.71 5.86
CA GLY A 320 -2.32 -22.92 7.32
C GLY A 320 -0.94 -23.31 7.85
N GLY A 321 -0.86 -23.61 9.15
CA GLY A 321 0.42 -23.91 9.80
C GLY A 321 0.45 -25.20 10.63
N VAL A 322 1.42 -26.05 10.33
CA VAL A 322 1.81 -27.24 11.10
C VAL A 322 3.24 -27.04 11.60
N TYR A 323 3.48 -27.37 12.86
CA TYR A 323 4.80 -27.38 13.49
C TYR A 323 5.38 -28.80 13.44
N LEU A 324 6.63 -28.92 13.00
CA LEU A 324 7.45 -30.13 13.11
C LEU A 324 8.41 -29.98 14.29
N ASP A 325 8.32 -30.89 15.27
CA ASP A 325 9.18 -30.93 16.45
C ASP A 325 10.50 -31.67 16.22
N SER A 326 11.47 -31.52 17.13
CA SER A 326 12.79 -32.15 17.04
C SER A 326 12.75 -33.69 16.97
N ASP A 327 11.71 -34.30 17.53
CA ASP A 327 11.48 -35.76 17.49
C ASP A 327 10.78 -36.22 16.19
N GLY A 328 10.65 -35.35 15.17
CA GLY A 328 9.96 -35.65 13.92
C GLY A 328 8.42 -35.61 14.03
N LYS A 329 7.88 -35.08 15.13
CA LYS A 329 6.43 -35.08 15.40
C LYS A 329 5.73 -33.89 14.76
N LEU A 330 4.66 -34.13 14.00
CA LEU A 330 3.78 -33.11 13.45
C LEU A 330 2.65 -32.74 14.41
N GLU A 331 2.41 -31.43 14.59
CA GLU A 331 1.27 -30.89 15.33
C GLU A 331 0.71 -29.63 14.64
N ALA A 332 -0.60 -29.39 14.71
CA ALA A 332 -1.16 -28.10 14.31
C ALA A 332 -0.58 -26.96 15.14
N SER A 333 -0.14 -25.89 14.49
CA SER A 333 0.46 -24.75 15.18
C SER A 333 -0.60 -23.91 15.91
N ASN A 334 -0.42 -23.73 17.21
CA ASN A 334 -1.22 -22.83 18.04
C ASN A 334 -1.02 -21.34 17.72
N TYR A 335 -0.13 -21.01 16.79
CA TYR A 335 0.06 -19.68 16.23
C TYR A 335 -0.84 -19.46 15.00
N ALA A 336 -1.00 -20.47 14.15
CA ALA A 336 -1.76 -20.38 12.90
C ALA A 336 -3.29 -20.32 13.13
N SER A 337 -3.99 -19.51 12.34
CA SER A 337 -5.44 -19.46 12.31
C SER A 337 -6.03 -20.73 11.70
N GLY A 338 -7.17 -21.14 12.24
CA GLY A 338 -7.98 -22.22 11.68
C GLY A 338 -9.43 -22.09 12.15
N PHE A 339 -10.39 -22.04 11.21
CA PHE A 339 -11.80 -21.70 11.44
C PHE A 339 -12.72 -22.02 10.23
N SER A 340 -14.04 -22.07 10.48
CA SER A 340 -15.06 -22.00 9.42
C SER A 340 -15.41 -20.53 9.15
N SER A 341 -15.43 -20.10 7.89
CA SER A 341 -15.76 -18.72 7.52
C SER A 341 -17.24 -18.39 7.80
N ASN A 342 -17.49 -17.17 8.28
CA ASN A 342 -18.86 -16.61 8.41
C ASN A 342 -19.20 -15.63 7.28
N ILE A 343 -18.36 -15.53 6.24
CA ILE A 343 -18.50 -14.60 5.10
C ILE A 343 -18.89 -15.39 3.85
N TYR A 344 -18.12 -16.42 3.52
CA TYR A 344 -18.44 -17.42 2.50
C TYR A 344 -18.96 -18.68 3.19
N SER A 345 -20.22 -19.04 2.94
CA SER A 345 -20.85 -20.23 3.54
C SER A 345 -20.13 -21.52 3.12
N GLY A 346 -19.92 -22.43 4.07
CA GLY A 346 -19.25 -23.72 3.85
C GLY A 346 -17.73 -23.65 3.60
N ARG A 347 -17.13 -22.46 3.49
CA ARG A 347 -15.67 -22.30 3.34
C ARG A 347 -14.97 -22.52 4.68
N ILE A 348 -13.97 -23.40 4.69
CA ILE A 348 -13.03 -23.56 5.80
C ILE A 348 -11.71 -22.86 5.45
N VAL A 349 -10.99 -22.39 6.47
CA VAL A 349 -9.64 -21.85 6.37
C VAL A 349 -8.83 -22.52 7.49
N PRO A 350 -7.66 -23.13 7.23
CA PRO A 350 -6.94 -23.23 5.96
C PRO A 350 -7.51 -24.29 4.98
N ASP A 351 -7.02 -24.29 3.74
CA ASP A 351 -7.22 -25.40 2.78
C ASP A 351 -6.20 -26.53 3.05
N ILE A 352 -4.95 -26.17 3.36
CA ILE A 352 -3.77 -27.04 3.49
C ILE A 352 -2.66 -26.29 4.26
N CYS A 353 -1.73 -26.98 4.93
CA CYS A 353 -0.67 -26.36 5.73
C CYS A 353 0.74 -26.47 5.14
N GLY A 354 1.58 -25.47 5.48
CA GLY A 354 3.04 -25.54 5.45
C GLY A 354 3.63 -25.58 6.87
N LEU A 355 4.96 -25.46 6.97
CA LEU A 355 5.74 -25.49 8.21
C LEU A 355 5.71 -24.12 8.91
N VAL A 356 5.27 -24.11 10.18
CA VAL A 356 4.99 -22.89 10.96
C VAL A 356 5.28 -23.08 12.45
N GLY A 357 6.01 -22.13 13.03
CA GLY A 357 6.36 -22.10 14.45
C GLY A 357 5.17 -21.92 15.40
N LYS A 358 5.39 -22.15 16.70
CA LYS A 358 4.38 -22.03 17.77
C LYS A 358 4.39 -20.64 18.43
N LYS A 359 3.34 -20.31 19.19
CA LYS A 359 3.30 -19.14 20.08
C LYS A 359 4.46 -19.18 21.08
N PRO A 360 4.97 -18.01 21.54
CA PRO A 360 4.44 -16.66 21.33
C PRO A 360 4.81 -16.03 19.97
N ARG A 361 6.04 -16.25 19.48
CA ARG A 361 6.61 -15.48 18.36
C ARG A 361 6.68 -16.21 17.01
N ALA A 362 6.46 -17.53 16.98
CA ALA A 362 6.77 -18.39 15.82
C ALA A 362 8.23 -18.29 15.33
N ALA A 363 9.15 -17.95 16.23
CA ALA A 363 10.59 -18.04 16.02
C ALA A 363 10.97 -19.52 15.83
N TYR A 364 11.23 -19.91 14.58
CA TYR A 364 11.24 -21.32 14.17
C TYR A 364 12.00 -21.59 12.87
N ILE A 365 11.89 -20.73 11.85
CA ILE A 365 12.68 -20.85 10.61
C ILE A 365 13.67 -19.70 10.58
N ILE A 366 14.97 -19.99 10.50
CA ILE A 366 16.04 -18.99 10.38
C ILE A 366 16.05 -18.47 8.94
N LEU A 367 15.57 -17.24 8.73
CA LEU A 367 15.36 -16.68 7.40
C LEU A 367 16.29 -15.47 7.15
N PRO A 368 16.82 -15.32 5.94
CA PRO A 368 17.68 -14.20 5.58
C PRO A 368 16.85 -12.92 5.47
N VAL A 369 17.33 -11.85 6.11
CA VAL A 369 16.75 -10.51 6.09
C VAL A 369 17.83 -9.48 5.76
N PRO A 370 17.49 -8.23 5.42
CA PRO A 370 18.48 -7.16 5.38
C PRO A 370 18.95 -6.83 6.81
N PRO A 371 20.26 -6.62 7.04
CA PRO A 371 20.75 -6.09 8.31
C PRO A 371 20.04 -4.79 8.67
N GLY A 372 19.62 -4.68 9.93
CA GLY A 372 18.93 -3.49 10.46
C GLY A 372 17.50 -3.31 9.95
N SER A 373 16.93 -4.31 9.26
CA SER A 373 15.51 -4.29 8.89
C SER A 373 14.62 -4.41 10.13
N THR A 374 13.33 -4.07 9.97
CA THR A 374 12.37 -4.15 11.09
C THR A 374 12.33 -5.53 11.76
N LEU A 375 12.42 -6.63 11.00
CA LEU A 375 12.45 -7.98 11.57
C LEU A 375 13.77 -8.30 12.27
N ASP A 376 14.90 -7.99 11.64
CA ASP A 376 16.26 -8.18 12.16
C ASP A 376 16.40 -7.56 13.57
N ALA A 377 16.00 -6.29 13.71
CA ALA A 377 16.06 -5.56 14.98
C ALA A 377 14.98 -5.96 16.02
N VAL A 378 13.80 -6.45 15.59
CA VAL A 378 12.70 -6.81 16.51
C VAL A 378 12.80 -8.24 17.02
N PHE A 379 13.50 -9.13 16.32
CA PHE A 379 13.70 -10.53 16.71
C PHE A 379 15.04 -10.76 17.42
N GLY A 380 16.16 -10.29 16.85
CA GLY A 380 17.53 -10.43 17.38
C GLY A 380 17.84 -9.55 18.60
N LEU A 381 16.96 -9.55 19.61
CA LEU A 381 17.02 -8.71 20.81
C LEU A 381 18.20 -9.11 21.72
N PRO A 382 19.26 -8.27 21.86
CA PRO A 382 20.49 -8.68 22.52
C PRO A 382 20.30 -9.12 23.98
N GLY A 383 20.72 -10.36 24.29
CA GLY A 383 20.66 -10.94 25.64
C GLY A 383 19.29 -11.49 26.06
N VAL A 384 18.26 -11.38 25.23
CA VAL A 384 16.97 -12.05 25.42
C VAL A 384 17.04 -13.46 24.80
N LYS A 385 16.36 -14.44 25.41
CA LYS A 385 16.36 -15.83 24.97
C LYS A 385 15.03 -16.24 24.34
N HIS A 386 15.05 -17.38 23.64
CA HIS A 386 13.83 -18.09 23.27
C HIS A 386 13.01 -18.42 24.53
N PRO A 387 11.68 -18.21 24.54
CA PRO A 387 10.80 -17.91 23.39
C PRO A 387 10.51 -16.42 23.15
N ASP A 388 11.04 -15.51 23.96
CA ASP A 388 10.72 -14.07 23.92
C ASP A 388 11.56 -13.29 22.88
N ALA A 389 12.67 -13.88 22.44
CA ALA A 389 13.46 -13.52 21.27
C ALA A 389 13.84 -14.78 20.47
N ASP A 390 14.67 -14.66 19.43
CA ASP A 390 15.11 -15.75 18.56
C ASP A 390 16.60 -16.12 18.68
N GLU A 391 17.33 -15.46 19.58
CA GLU A 391 18.76 -15.64 19.83
C GLU A 391 19.69 -15.35 18.61
N THR A 392 19.23 -14.61 17.57
CA THR A 392 20.12 -13.96 16.60
C THR A 392 20.63 -12.60 17.13
N LEU A 393 21.48 -11.91 16.37
CA LEU A 393 21.94 -10.56 16.70
C LEU A 393 21.31 -9.53 15.74
N SER A 394 20.76 -8.47 16.31
CA SER A 394 20.45 -7.25 15.54
C SER A 394 21.68 -6.80 14.71
N GLU A 395 21.45 -6.50 13.43
CA GLU A 395 22.45 -6.20 12.39
C GLU A 395 23.22 -7.41 11.81
N ASP A 396 22.86 -8.68 12.10
CA ASP A 396 23.51 -9.86 11.50
C ASP A 396 22.90 -10.36 10.17
N GLY A 397 21.71 -9.88 9.80
CA GLY A 397 21.01 -10.23 8.56
C GLY A 397 20.17 -11.50 8.64
N TRP A 398 19.91 -12.03 9.84
CA TRP A 398 19.09 -13.21 10.06
C TRP A 398 18.10 -13.03 11.20
N ALA A 399 16.87 -13.47 10.96
CA ALA A 399 15.83 -13.54 11.98
C ALA A 399 15.14 -14.92 11.93
N ALA A 400 14.92 -15.53 13.10
CA ALA A 400 14.04 -16.67 13.21
C ALA A 400 12.59 -16.19 13.29
N PHE A 401 11.83 -16.36 12.21
CA PHE A 401 10.41 -16.07 12.20
C PHE A 401 9.67 -17.05 11.29
N SER A 402 8.36 -17.12 11.45
CA SER A 402 7.46 -17.86 10.57
C SER A 402 6.02 -17.46 10.87
N GLY A 403 5.09 -18.15 10.25
CA GLY A 403 3.66 -17.91 10.37
C GLY A 403 2.96 -18.56 9.19
N THR A 404 1.66 -18.34 9.05
CA THR A 404 0.99 -18.62 7.77
C THR A 404 1.58 -17.80 6.61
N SER A 405 2.32 -16.73 6.92
CA SER A 405 3.23 -16.00 6.02
C SER A 405 4.30 -16.88 5.37
N ALA A 406 4.81 -17.91 6.07
CA ALA A 406 5.81 -18.86 5.57
C ALA A 406 5.18 -20.04 4.83
N ALA A 407 4.00 -20.48 5.28
CA ALA A 407 3.26 -21.53 4.59
C ALA A 407 2.80 -21.13 3.18
N ALA A 408 2.44 -19.87 2.94
CA ALA A 408 2.01 -19.38 1.63
C ALA A 408 3.10 -19.52 0.52
N PRO A 409 4.34 -19.00 0.70
CA PRO A 409 5.43 -19.19 -0.27
C PRO A 409 5.87 -20.65 -0.40
N GLN A 410 5.87 -21.44 0.67
CA GLN A 410 6.11 -22.88 0.60
C GLN A 410 5.10 -23.59 -0.34
N LEU A 411 3.80 -23.33 -0.14
CA LEU A 411 2.74 -23.89 -0.98
C LEU A 411 2.76 -23.36 -2.41
N ALA A 412 3.09 -22.08 -2.62
CA ALA A 412 3.33 -21.52 -3.95
C ALA A 412 4.51 -22.21 -4.65
N GLY A 413 5.56 -22.58 -3.91
CA GLY A 413 6.67 -23.39 -4.39
C GLY A 413 6.22 -24.78 -4.86
N ILE A 414 5.44 -25.50 -4.06
CA ILE A 414 4.88 -26.80 -4.49
C ILE A 414 3.96 -26.65 -5.71
N CYS A 415 3.17 -25.58 -5.79
CA CYS A 415 2.40 -25.27 -6.98
C CYS A 415 3.29 -25.05 -8.21
N ALA A 416 4.48 -24.44 -8.07
CA ALA A 416 5.43 -24.30 -9.17
C ALA A 416 6.01 -25.66 -9.61
N LEU A 417 6.34 -26.54 -8.66
CA LEU A 417 6.76 -27.91 -8.99
C LEU A 417 5.66 -28.68 -9.74
N MET A 418 4.40 -28.53 -9.33
CA MET A 418 3.25 -29.13 -10.01
C MET A 418 3.02 -28.55 -11.42
N LYS A 419 3.12 -27.22 -11.60
CA LYS A 419 2.96 -26.60 -12.93
C LYS A 419 4.09 -26.96 -13.89
N GLN A 420 5.32 -27.22 -13.42
CA GLN A 420 6.40 -27.70 -14.30
C GLN A 420 6.07 -29.06 -14.95
N VAL A 421 5.34 -29.94 -14.25
CA VAL A 421 4.89 -31.24 -14.80
C VAL A 421 3.48 -31.22 -15.41
N ASN A 422 2.68 -30.19 -15.12
CA ASN A 422 1.37 -29.96 -15.71
C ASN A 422 1.10 -28.44 -15.90
N PRO A 423 1.54 -27.83 -17.01
CA PRO A 423 1.39 -26.38 -17.21
C PRO A 423 -0.06 -25.87 -17.26
N GLN A 424 -1.02 -26.76 -17.55
CA GLN A 424 -2.46 -26.46 -17.67
C GLN A 424 -3.22 -26.64 -16.33
N LEU A 425 -2.52 -26.86 -15.22
CA LEU A 425 -3.13 -27.04 -13.90
C LEU A 425 -3.79 -25.75 -13.39
N SER A 426 -5.09 -25.80 -13.10
CA SER A 426 -5.84 -24.67 -12.53
C SER A 426 -5.67 -24.54 -11.01
N SER A 427 -6.01 -23.37 -10.43
CA SER A 427 -5.99 -23.15 -8.98
C SER A 427 -6.77 -24.21 -8.21
N GLN A 428 -7.96 -24.58 -8.70
CA GLN A 428 -8.81 -25.60 -8.08
C GLN A 428 -8.19 -27.00 -8.17
N GLN A 429 -7.63 -27.39 -9.32
CA GLN A 429 -6.95 -28.69 -9.45
C GLN A 429 -5.68 -28.75 -8.59
N ALA A 430 -4.92 -27.65 -8.50
CA ALA A 430 -3.75 -27.56 -7.63
C ALA A 430 -4.16 -27.75 -6.16
N LYS A 431 -5.21 -27.05 -5.70
CA LYS A 431 -5.78 -27.22 -4.36
C LYS A 431 -6.21 -28.66 -4.09
N GLU A 432 -6.99 -29.26 -5.00
CA GLU A 432 -7.47 -30.63 -4.87
C GLU A 432 -6.32 -31.63 -4.76
N ILE A 433 -5.26 -31.48 -5.57
CA ILE A 433 -4.09 -32.35 -5.51
C ILE A 433 -3.36 -32.20 -4.16
N LEU A 434 -3.07 -30.97 -3.73
CA LEU A 434 -2.45 -30.70 -2.43
C LEU A 434 -3.24 -31.32 -1.27
N GLN A 435 -4.57 -31.23 -1.33
CA GLN A 435 -5.50 -31.79 -0.35
C GLN A 435 -5.63 -33.32 -0.41
N GLN A 436 -5.44 -33.94 -1.58
CA GLN A 436 -5.48 -35.40 -1.77
C GLN A 436 -4.18 -36.09 -1.36
N THR A 437 -3.05 -35.38 -1.39
CA THR A 437 -1.72 -35.96 -1.10
C THR A 437 -1.14 -35.54 0.25
N ALA A 438 -1.88 -34.76 1.04
CA ALA A 438 -1.47 -34.25 2.34
C ALA A 438 -1.11 -35.35 3.35
N ILE A 439 -0.18 -35.04 4.25
CA ILE A 439 0.12 -35.82 5.45
C ILE A 439 -0.86 -35.39 6.53
N ASP A 440 -1.76 -36.28 6.93
CA ASP A 440 -2.76 -36.07 7.99
C ASP A 440 -2.08 -35.73 9.32
N VAL A 441 -2.58 -34.70 10.02
CA VAL A 441 -2.01 -34.20 11.28
C VAL A 441 -3.07 -34.28 12.37
N ILE A 442 -2.85 -35.17 13.33
CA ILE A 442 -3.87 -35.62 14.29
C ILE A 442 -3.63 -35.12 15.73
N ALA A 443 -2.75 -34.13 15.89
CA ALA A 443 -2.32 -33.60 17.18
C ALA A 443 -2.10 -32.08 17.12
N GLY A 444 -2.12 -31.41 18.28
CA GLY A 444 -2.07 -29.94 18.38
C GLY A 444 -3.43 -29.27 18.20
N ASN A 445 -3.43 -27.94 18.24
CA ASN A 445 -4.63 -27.11 18.09
C ASN A 445 -4.27 -25.82 17.32
N SER A 446 -5.21 -25.25 16.57
CA SER A 446 -5.04 -23.91 15.98
C SER A 446 -5.07 -22.79 17.03
N ASN A 447 -4.87 -21.56 16.58
CA ASN A 447 -4.87 -20.38 17.44
C ASN A 447 -6.23 -20.17 18.13
N SER A 448 -6.20 -20.04 19.46
CA SER A 448 -7.37 -19.79 20.31
C SER A 448 -8.22 -18.58 19.89
N ALA A 449 -7.62 -17.57 19.25
CA ALA A 449 -8.33 -16.39 18.74
C ALA A 449 -9.33 -16.69 17.60
N THR A 450 -9.17 -17.81 16.89
CA THR A 450 -10.12 -18.27 15.85
C THR A 450 -10.89 -19.53 16.27
N GLY A 451 -10.93 -19.85 17.57
CA GLY A 451 -11.68 -20.99 18.11
C GLY A 451 -10.82 -22.13 18.68
N GLY A 452 -9.50 -22.10 18.48
CA GLY A 452 -8.56 -23.03 19.14
C GLY A 452 -8.81 -24.51 18.82
N HIS A 453 -9.19 -24.82 17.58
CA HIS A 453 -9.71 -26.12 17.20
C HIS A 453 -8.61 -27.19 17.22
N SER A 454 -8.93 -28.38 17.76
CA SER A 454 -8.02 -29.52 17.78
C SER A 454 -7.89 -30.18 16.40
N ALA A 455 -6.66 -30.55 16.07
CA ALA A 455 -6.37 -31.38 14.90
C ALA A 455 -6.80 -32.83 15.14
N LYS A 456 -7.22 -33.54 14.09
CA LYS A 456 -7.91 -34.84 14.22
C LYS A 456 -8.00 -35.57 12.86
N PRO A 457 -8.04 -36.92 12.83
CA PRO A 457 -7.92 -37.71 11.60
C PRO A 457 -8.80 -37.24 10.42
N GLY A 458 -8.16 -36.97 9.29
CA GLY A 458 -8.77 -36.84 7.96
C GLY A 458 -9.09 -35.42 7.50
N PHE A 459 -9.96 -34.70 8.19
CA PHE A 459 -10.27 -33.29 7.89
C PHE A 459 -10.66 -32.53 9.15
N ASP A 460 -10.04 -31.38 9.37
CA ASP A 460 -10.32 -30.52 10.51
C ASP A 460 -10.17 -29.04 10.20
N TRP A 461 -10.58 -28.20 11.15
CA TRP A 461 -10.50 -26.75 11.04
C TRP A 461 -9.15 -26.17 11.48
N ALA A 462 -8.21 -26.99 11.97
CA ALA A 462 -6.91 -26.55 12.44
C ALA A 462 -5.86 -26.60 11.34
N THR A 463 -5.94 -27.62 10.47
CA THR A 463 -4.97 -27.90 9.40
C THR A 463 -5.60 -28.09 8.02
N GLY A 464 -6.94 -28.14 7.93
CA GLY A 464 -7.65 -28.48 6.71
C GLY A 464 -7.47 -29.95 6.38
N ARG A 465 -6.41 -30.27 5.63
CA ARG A 465 -6.01 -31.64 5.27
C ARG A 465 -4.66 -32.08 5.87
N GLY A 466 -4.03 -31.24 6.68
CA GLY A 466 -2.70 -31.52 7.24
C GLY A 466 -1.57 -30.82 6.46
N LEU A 467 -0.36 -31.39 6.54
CA LEU A 467 0.86 -30.84 5.94
C LEU A 467 0.97 -31.22 4.46
N VAL A 468 1.44 -30.32 3.61
CA VAL A 468 1.70 -30.62 2.19
C VAL A 468 2.82 -31.66 2.00
N ASN A 469 2.59 -32.61 1.08
CA ASN A 469 3.62 -33.53 0.57
C ASN A 469 3.92 -33.17 -0.89
N GLY A 470 5.08 -32.56 -1.11
CA GLY A 470 5.48 -32.02 -2.40
C GLY A 470 5.61 -33.07 -3.50
N PHE A 471 6.32 -34.17 -3.24
CA PHE A 471 6.57 -35.18 -4.26
C PHE A 471 5.31 -35.93 -4.67
N ASP A 472 4.42 -36.34 -3.75
CA ASP A 472 3.18 -37.01 -4.14
C ASP A 472 2.19 -36.05 -4.83
N ALA A 473 2.20 -34.75 -4.49
CA ALA A 473 1.47 -33.73 -5.22
C ALA A 473 1.96 -33.62 -6.68
N VAL A 474 3.26 -33.44 -6.89
CA VAL A 474 3.92 -33.40 -8.22
C VAL A 474 3.63 -34.67 -9.04
N LYS A 475 3.79 -35.84 -8.43
CA LYS A 475 3.51 -37.16 -9.03
C LYS A 475 2.04 -37.31 -9.43
N THR A 476 1.12 -36.69 -8.69
CA THR A 476 -0.32 -36.69 -8.99
C THR A 476 -0.67 -35.69 -10.09
N ALA A 477 -0.08 -34.49 -10.10
CA ALA A 477 -0.17 -33.55 -11.22
C ALA A 477 0.37 -34.17 -12.53
N GLN A 478 1.49 -34.90 -12.48
CA GLN A 478 2.05 -35.59 -13.63
C GLN A 478 1.16 -36.74 -14.14
N ARG A 479 0.46 -37.46 -13.25
CA ARG A 479 -0.57 -38.46 -13.65
C ARG A 479 -1.75 -37.80 -14.35
N LEU A 480 -2.26 -36.68 -13.80
CA LEU A 480 -3.36 -35.92 -14.39
C LEU A 480 -3.02 -35.47 -15.81
N ALA A 481 -1.85 -34.87 -16.01
CA ALA A 481 -1.36 -34.47 -17.34
C ALA A 481 -1.31 -35.63 -18.34
N LYS A 482 -0.84 -36.82 -17.94
CA LYS A 482 -0.77 -38.02 -18.78
C LYS A 482 -2.16 -38.55 -19.17
N ASN A 483 -3.13 -38.49 -18.24
CA ASN A 483 -4.51 -38.90 -18.51
C ASN A 483 -5.18 -37.97 -19.53
N SER A 484 -4.95 -36.65 -19.45
CA SER A 484 -5.44 -35.66 -20.42
C SER A 484 -4.92 -35.85 -21.85
N HIS A 485 -3.83 -36.60 -22.04
CA HIS A 485 -3.23 -36.87 -23.35
C HIS A 485 -3.58 -38.26 -23.92
N SER A 486 -4.47 -39.02 -23.26
CA SER A 486 -4.90 -40.34 -23.72
C SER A 486 -6.15 -40.24 -24.63
N PRO A 487 -6.07 -40.58 -25.94
CA PRO A 487 -7.17 -40.32 -26.87
C PRO A 487 -8.31 -41.35 -26.75
N LYS A 488 -9.23 -41.14 -25.79
CA LYS A 488 -10.57 -41.76 -25.78
C LYS A 488 -11.54 -41.15 -24.77
N GLN A 489 -12.34 -40.17 -25.22
CA GLN A 489 -13.80 -40.18 -25.07
C GLN A 489 -14.45 -39.13 -25.99
N GLN A 490 -15.69 -39.38 -26.41
CA GLN A 490 -16.46 -38.50 -27.30
C GLN A 490 -17.32 -37.52 -26.48
N PRO A 491 -17.67 -36.34 -27.01
CA PRO A 491 -18.53 -35.38 -26.31
C PRO A 491 -19.98 -35.90 -26.18
N ASN A 492 -20.38 -36.22 -24.96
CA ASN A 492 -21.75 -36.42 -24.46
C ASN A 492 -21.68 -36.29 -22.92
N GLN A 493 -22.61 -35.66 -22.19
CA GLN A 493 -23.81 -34.90 -22.55
C GLN A 493 -24.05 -33.87 -21.43
N GLN A 494 -24.60 -32.68 -21.76
CA GLN A 494 -25.12 -31.78 -20.74
C GLN A 494 -26.42 -32.36 -20.15
N PRO A 495 -26.64 -32.31 -18.81
CA PRO A 495 -27.92 -32.65 -18.23
C PRO A 495 -28.99 -31.61 -18.62
N ASN A 496 -29.98 -32.00 -19.41
CA ASN A 496 -31.14 -31.17 -19.71
C ASN A 496 -32.01 -30.96 -18.47
N PHE A 497 -31.99 -29.75 -17.89
CA PHE A 497 -33.06 -29.30 -17.00
C PHE A 497 -34.18 -28.66 -17.82
N LEU A 498 -35.33 -29.33 -17.91
CA LEU A 498 -36.51 -28.77 -18.57
C LEU A 498 -37.05 -27.58 -17.78
N SER A 499 -37.15 -26.43 -18.45
CA SER A 499 -37.81 -25.24 -17.90
C SER A 499 -39.32 -25.45 -17.80
N GLN A 500 -39.80 -25.85 -16.61
CA GLN A 500 -41.22 -25.72 -16.27
C GLN A 500 -41.54 -24.23 -16.05
N LYS A 501 -42.48 -23.69 -16.84
CA LYS A 501 -42.98 -22.33 -16.66
C LYS A 501 -44.03 -22.30 -15.55
N THR A 502 -43.64 -21.90 -14.35
CA THR A 502 -44.57 -21.49 -13.29
C THR A 502 -44.98 -20.03 -13.53
N PRO A 503 -46.25 -19.62 -13.36
CA PRO A 503 -46.65 -18.23 -13.48
C PRO A 503 -46.05 -17.38 -12.35
N ILE A 504 -45.50 -16.21 -12.71
CA ILE A 504 -45.00 -15.24 -11.74
C ILE A 504 -46.18 -14.48 -11.14
N ASN A 505 -46.36 -14.59 -9.82
CA ASN A 505 -47.20 -13.67 -9.06
C ASN A 505 -46.36 -12.43 -8.69
N LEU A 506 -46.75 -11.27 -9.20
CA LEU A 506 -46.24 -9.98 -8.73
C LEU A 506 -46.56 -9.86 -7.23
N THR A 507 -45.51 -9.87 -6.40
CA THR A 507 -45.59 -9.75 -4.95
C THR A 507 -45.22 -8.32 -4.54
N GLU A 508 -45.91 -7.74 -3.56
CA GLU A 508 -45.84 -6.28 -3.31
C GLU A 508 -44.47 -5.78 -2.83
N VAL A 509 -44.00 -4.69 -3.45
CA VAL A 509 -42.80 -3.96 -3.04
C VAL A 509 -43.00 -3.33 -1.66
N THR A 510 -42.48 -3.99 -0.63
CA THR A 510 -42.64 -3.60 0.78
C THR A 510 -41.69 -2.45 1.17
N MET A 511 -41.91 -1.25 0.62
CA MET A 511 -41.16 -0.04 0.98
C MET A 511 -41.65 0.61 2.29
N ASP A 512 -40.71 1.15 3.07
CA ASP A 512 -41.01 2.12 4.13
C ASP A 512 -41.71 3.37 3.56
N SER A 513 -42.65 3.92 4.32
CA SER A 513 -43.49 5.04 3.90
C SER A 513 -42.71 6.34 3.57
N LYS A 514 -41.49 6.50 4.11
CA LYS A 514 -40.60 7.65 3.83
C LYS A 514 -39.78 7.47 2.56
N LEU A 515 -39.62 6.23 2.07
CA LEU A 515 -38.94 5.89 0.81
C LEU A 515 -39.88 5.96 -0.39
N ARG A 516 -41.16 5.61 -0.22
CA ARG A 516 -42.17 5.57 -1.30
C ARG A 516 -42.29 6.88 -2.09
N LYS A 517 -42.04 8.04 -1.47
CA LYS A 517 -42.01 9.36 -2.12
C LYS A 517 -40.80 9.63 -3.04
N HIS A 518 -39.80 8.76 -3.05
CA HIS A 518 -38.59 8.85 -3.89
C HIS A 518 -38.48 7.68 -4.89
N TYR A 519 -39.50 6.82 -4.95
CA TYR A 519 -39.53 5.59 -5.76
C TYR A 519 -39.14 5.81 -7.23
N GLU A 520 -39.78 6.75 -7.92
CA GLU A 520 -39.49 7.08 -9.32
C GLU A 520 -38.02 7.49 -9.55
N LYS A 521 -37.40 8.18 -8.58
CA LYS A 521 -35.98 8.57 -8.67
C LYS A 521 -35.04 7.39 -8.41
N ILE A 522 -35.47 6.41 -7.60
CA ILE A 522 -34.72 5.17 -7.35
C ILE A 522 -34.82 4.25 -8.58
N LEU A 523 -36.01 4.10 -9.18
CA LEU A 523 -36.20 3.37 -10.44
C LEU A 523 -35.37 3.98 -11.59
N CYS A 524 -35.49 5.29 -11.83
CA CYS A 524 -34.72 5.95 -12.90
C CYS A 524 -33.20 5.85 -12.70
N ALA A 525 -32.71 5.88 -11.44
CA ALA A 525 -31.30 5.64 -11.16
C ALA A 525 -30.89 4.17 -11.38
N LEU A 526 -31.78 3.21 -11.08
CA LEU A 526 -31.58 1.79 -11.33
C LEU A 526 -31.55 1.49 -12.83
N ASP A 527 -32.51 1.99 -13.61
CA ASP A 527 -32.58 1.77 -15.07
C ASP A 527 -31.36 2.34 -15.80
N ASN A 528 -30.85 3.50 -15.36
CA ASN A 528 -29.61 4.07 -15.89
C ASN A 528 -28.36 3.27 -15.49
N ALA A 529 -28.36 2.60 -14.33
CA ALA A 529 -27.30 1.67 -13.96
C ALA A 529 -27.37 0.38 -14.79
N LEU A 530 -28.58 -0.17 -14.97
CA LEU A 530 -28.84 -1.40 -15.74
C LEU A 530 -28.57 -1.24 -17.24
N GLN A 531 -28.68 -0.04 -17.81
CA GLN A 531 -28.25 0.26 -19.18
C GLN A 531 -26.75 0.02 -19.44
N ASN A 532 -25.93 -0.11 -18.39
CA ASN A 532 -24.49 -0.42 -18.48
C ASN A 532 -24.18 -1.90 -18.20
N VAL A 533 -25.20 -2.74 -18.04
CA VAL A 533 -25.07 -4.20 -17.87
C VAL A 533 -25.14 -4.88 -19.23
N ASP A 534 -24.34 -5.92 -19.44
CA ASP A 534 -24.27 -6.64 -20.71
C ASP A 534 -25.64 -7.26 -21.10
N PRO A 535 -26.16 -7.02 -22.31
CA PRO A 535 -27.47 -7.52 -22.75
C PRO A 535 -27.57 -9.05 -22.88
N GLU A 536 -26.48 -9.80 -22.73
CA GLU A 536 -26.54 -11.27 -22.59
C GLU A 536 -27.03 -11.72 -21.20
N ILE A 537 -26.96 -10.88 -20.16
CA ILE A 537 -27.32 -11.26 -18.77
C ILE A 537 -28.82 -11.21 -18.53
N LYS A 538 -29.52 -12.29 -18.88
CA LYS A 538 -30.97 -12.46 -18.73
C LYS A 538 -31.34 -13.11 -17.39
N GLY A 539 -32.03 -12.37 -16.54
CA GLY A 539 -32.64 -12.84 -15.29
C GLY A 539 -33.67 -11.84 -14.77
N GLU A 540 -34.47 -12.26 -13.78
CA GLU A 540 -35.31 -11.35 -13.00
C GLU A 540 -34.54 -10.88 -11.76
N TYR A 541 -34.65 -9.59 -11.41
CA TYR A 541 -33.88 -8.96 -10.34
C TYR A 541 -34.80 -8.38 -9.27
N GLU A 542 -34.64 -8.82 -8.01
CA GLU A 542 -35.38 -8.26 -6.88
C GLU A 542 -34.53 -7.22 -6.12
N LEU A 543 -34.96 -5.95 -6.15
CA LEU A 543 -34.28 -4.86 -5.45
C LEU A 543 -34.79 -4.73 -4.00
N VAL A 544 -34.23 -5.53 -3.10
CA VAL A 544 -34.58 -5.49 -1.67
C VAL A 544 -33.83 -4.36 -0.95
N ILE A 545 -34.51 -3.21 -0.78
CA ILE A 545 -34.02 -2.08 0.03
C ILE A 545 -34.73 -2.06 1.38
N SER A 546 -34.01 -2.42 2.44
CA SER A 546 -34.50 -2.44 3.83
C SER A 546 -33.90 -1.31 4.68
N ALA A 547 -34.43 -1.10 5.89
CA ALA A 547 -33.84 -0.18 6.87
C ALA A 547 -32.38 -0.51 7.23
N ALA A 548 -31.97 -1.78 7.15
CA ALA A 548 -30.60 -2.20 7.43
C ALA A 548 -29.59 -1.77 6.33
N ASN A 549 -30.06 -1.41 5.14
CA ASN A 549 -29.21 -0.89 4.05
C ASN A 549 -28.84 0.59 4.25
N PHE A 550 -29.40 1.28 5.25
CA PHE A 550 -29.13 2.70 5.53
C PHE A 550 -28.21 2.89 6.73
N ILE A 551 -26.96 3.26 6.46
CA ILE A 551 -26.03 3.69 7.51
C ILE A 551 -26.58 4.97 8.18
N PRO A 552 -26.70 5.02 9.52
CA PRO A 552 -27.08 6.24 10.22
C PRO A 552 -26.10 7.36 9.91
N ARG A 553 -26.54 8.39 9.18
CA ARG A 553 -25.72 9.57 8.85
C ARG A 553 -25.02 10.09 10.11
N SER A 554 -23.71 10.34 10.01
CA SER A 554 -22.91 10.95 11.07
C SER A 554 -23.48 12.33 11.46
N PRO A 555 -23.14 12.90 12.63
CA PRO A 555 -23.59 14.24 13.00
C PRO A 555 -23.26 15.29 11.92
N ILE A 556 -22.06 15.20 11.32
CA ILE A 556 -21.62 16.04 10.20
C ILE A 556 -22.47 15.80 8.94
N SER A 557 -22.70 14.54 8.55
CA SER A 557 -23.56 14.23 7.40
C SER A 557 -25.04 14.56 7.60
N LYS A 558 -25.51 14.66 8.85
CA LYS A 558 -26.85 15.18 9.21
C LYS A 558 -26.88 16.70 9.08
N ALA A 559 -25.89 17.41 9.61
CA ALA A 559 -25.77 18.86 9.51
C ALA A 559 -25.67 19.31 8.04
N ALA A 560 -24.70 18.77 7.29
CA ALA A 560 -24.53 19.06 5.86
C ALA A 560 -25.80 18.78 5.05
N TYR A 561 -26.54 17.71 5.36
CA TYR A 561 -27.82 17.44 4.68
C TYR A 561 -28.90 18.48 4.99
N GLN A 562 -29.02 18.95 6.23
CA GLN A 562 -29.99 20.01 6.55
C GLN A 562 -29.60 21.32 5.85
N LEU A 563 -28.31 21.64 5.81
CA LEU A 563 -27.80 22.85 5.15
C LEU A 563 -28.04 22.82 3.62
N ILE A 564 -27.74 21.71 2.93
CA ILE A 564 -28.00 21.62 1.48
C ILE A 564 -29.50 21.63 1.15
N MET A 565 -30.35 21.02 1.99
CA MET A 565 -31.82 21.15 1.86
C MET A 565 -32.33 22.57 2.14
N THR A 566 -31.67 23.33 3.03
CA THR A 566 -32.01 24.76 3.24
C THR A 566 -31.58 25.61 2.05
N LEU A 567 -30.41 25.34 1.49
CA LEU A 567 -29.88 26.05 0.33
C LEU A 567 -30.73 25.81 -0.94
N GLN A 568 -31.08 24.55 -1.21
CA GLN A 568 -31.88 24.09 -2.35
C GLN A 568 -33.40 24.30 -2.16
N SER A 569 -33.86 24.90 -1.06
CA SER A 569 -35.29 25.10 -0.82
C SER A 569 -35.91 26.13 -1.78
N GLU A 570 -36.96 25.75 -2.49
CA GLU A 570 -37.75 26.65 -3.35
C GLU A 570 -38.83 27.43 -2.57
N ASP A 571 -38.97 27.22 -1.26
CA ASP A 571 -39.93 27.94 -0.42
C ASP A 571 -39.57 29.44 -0.32
N PRO A 572 -40.45 30.36 -0.79
CA PRO A 572 -40.19 31.80 -0.77
C PRO A 572 -40.10 32.40 0.65
N ASN A 573 -40.52 31.67 1.69
CA ASN A 573 -40.37 32.10 3.08
C ASN A 573 -38.93 31.91 3.61
N VAL A 574 -38.09 31.11 2.94
CA VAL A 574 -36.68 30.91 3.33
C VAL A 574 -35.87 32.14 2.93
N LYS A 575 -35.79 33.09 3.87
CA LYS A 575 -35.07 34.36 3.72
C LYS A 575 -33.66 34.17 3.16
N LEU A 576 -33.24 35.08 2.29
CA LEU A 576 -31.93 35.07 1.64
C LEU A 576 -30.75 34.91 2.62
N LYS A 577 -30.83 35.60 3.77
CA LYS A 577 -29.90 35.49 4.91
C LYS A 577 -29.70 34.04 5.38
N THR A 578 -30.77 33.24 5.42
CA THR A 578 -30.74 31.82 5.79
C THR A 578 -30.05 30.96 4.73
N LYS A 579 -30.22 31.27 3.44
CA LYS A 579 -29.52 30.55 2.34
C LYS A 579 -28.02 30.85 2.33
N ILE A 580 -27.63 32.09 2.62
CA ILE A 580 -26.21 32.49 2.75
C ILE A 580 -25.56 31.75 3.93
N PHE A 581 -26.19 31.73 5.11
CA PHE A 581 -25.72 30.94 6.25
C PHE A 581 -25.67 29.43 5.97
N ALA A 582 -26.60 28.91 5.16
CA ALA A 582 -26.58 27.51 4.74
C ALA A 582 -25.38 27.20 3.82
N ALA A 583 -25.05 28.07 2.87
CA ALA A 583 -23.86 27.94 2.02
C ALA A 583 -22.57 28.02 2.85
N GLN A 584 -22.43 29.01 3.74
CA GLN A 584 -21.30 29.13 4.66
C GLN A 584 -21.08 27.84 5.49
N GLY A 585 -22.16 27.29 6.07
CA GLY A 585 -22.10 26.05 6.83
C GLY A 585 -21.68 24.82 6.01
N LEU A 586 -21.99 24.78 4.72
CA LEU A 586 -21.57 23.69 3.82
C LEU A 586 -20.08 23.79 3.48
N LEU A 587 -19.60 25.00 3.17
CA LEU A 587 -18.21 25.30 2.86
C LEU A 587 -17.30 24.96 4.05
N LYS A 588 -17.68 25.39 5.26
CA LYS A 588 -16.96 25.10 6.52
C LYS A 588 -16.99 23.63 6.94
N LEU A 589 -17.89 22.82 6.37
CA LEU A 589 -17.92 21.35 6.54
C LEU A 589 -17.23 20.60 5.38
N GLY A 590 -16.73 21.29 4.36
CA GLY A 590 -16.12 20.69 3.18
C GLY A 590 -17.05 19.75 2.42
N ARG A 591 -18.35 20.08 2.27
CA ARG A 591 -19.35 19.25 1.58
C ARG A 591 -20.29 20.11 0.74
N TYR A 592 -20.67 19.62 -0.45
CA TYR A 592 -21.54 20.35 -1.40
C TYR A 592 -21.00 21.75 -1.74
N GLN A 593 -19.69 21.83 -1.96
CA GLN A 593 -18.98 23.09 -2.15
C GLN A 593 -19.35 23.76 -3.48
N GLU A 594 -19.54 22.99 -4.56
CA GLU A 594 -19.97 23.53 -5.87
C GLU A 594 -21.35 24.20 -5.78
N GLU A 595 -22.33 23.57 -5.12
CA GLU A 595 -23.66 24.15 -4.95
C GLU A 595 -23.65 25.38 -4.03
N ALA A 596 -22.84 25.35 -2.96
CA ALA A 596 -22.68 26.48 -2.06
C ALA A 596 -22.00 27.69 -2.73
N ILE A 597 -20.90 27.47 -3.46
CA ILE A 597 -20.22 28.49 -4.26
C ILE A 597 -21.18 29.06 -5.30
N LYS A 598 -21.88 28.20 -6.05
CA LYS A 598 -22.82 28.64 -7.10
C LYS A 598 -23.89 29.59 -6.56
N VAL A 599 -24.55 29.28 -5.45
CA VAL A 599 -25.62 30.14 -4.90
C VAL A 599 -25.07 31.48 -4.40
N LEU A 600 -23.85 31.49 -3.83
CA LEU A 600 -23.20 32.75 -3.41
C LEU A 600 -22.73 33.57 -4.62
N THR A 601 -22.26 32.93 -5.70
CA THR A 601 -21.87 33.59 -6.94
C THR A 601 -23.07 34.18 -7.67
N ASP A 602 -24.15 33.40 -7.87
CA ASP A 602 -25.41 33.85 -8.49
C ASP A 602 -25.96 35.11 -7.79
N LEU A 603 -25.86 35.16 -6.45
CA LEU A 603 -26.28 36.31 -5.63
C LEU A 603 -25.46 37.59 -5.87
N ILE A 604 -24.20 37.46 -6.26
CA ILE A 604 -23.27 38.59 -6.45
C ILE A 604 -23.24 39.03 -7.92
N THR A 605 -23.41 38.11 -8.87
CA THR A 605 -23.35 38.40 -10.31
C THR A 605 -24.67 38.85 -10.93
N ASP A 606 -25.80 38.62 -10.26
CA ASP A 606 -27.14 38.86 -10.81
C ASP A 606 -28.05 39.59 -9.79
N GLU A 607 -28.00 40.94 -9.82
CA GLU A 607 -28.83 41.78 -8.94
C GLU A 607 -30.34 41.52 -9.09
N SER A 608 -30.80 40.95 -10.22
CA SER A 608 -32.23 40.71 -10.47
C SER A 608 -32.82 39.59 -9.62
N LYS A 609 -31.97 38.70 -9.08
CA LYS A 609 -32.37 37.59 -8.20
C LYS A 609 -32.54 37.97 -6.73
N ILE A 610 -32.22 39.21 -6.34
CA ILE A 610 -32.32 39.68 -4.96
C ILE A 610 -33.78 40.06 -4.64
N PRO A 611 -34.52 39.31 -3.80
CA PRO A 611 -35.87 39.72 -3.38
C PRO A 611 -35.75 41.00 -2.55
N ALA A 612 -36.66 41.96 -2.74
CA ALA A 612 -36.54 43.32 -2.21
C ALA A 612 -36.18 43.37 -0.71
N ILE A 613 -34.90 43.67 -0.42
CA ILE A 613 -34.39 43.81 0.95
C ILE A 613 -34.79 45.19 1.46
N GLU A 614 -35.78 45.24 2.35
CA GLU A 614 -36.42 46.47 2.86
C GLU A 614 -35.45 47.43 3.60
N ASN A 615 -34.25 46.97 3.95
CA ASN A 615 -33.25 47.74 4.70
C ASN A 615 -31.88 47.73 3.99
N ILE A 616 -31.37 48.92 3.66
CA ILE A 616 -30.07 49.10 3.00
C ILE A 616 -28.91 48.57 3.87
N LYS A 617 -29.01 48.64 5.20
CA LYS A 617 -27.99 48.06 6.09
C LYS A 617 -27.90 46.54 5.97
N ASP A 618 -29.03 45.84 6.02
CA ASP A 618 -29.07 44.39 5.80
C ASP A 618 -28.56 44.03 4.40
N ARG A 619 -28.86 44.82 3.36
CA ARG A 619 -28.32 44.58 2.01
C ARG A 619 -26.78 44.59 1.99
N SER A 620 -26.16 45.61 2.60
CA SER A 620 -24.69 45.70 2.67
C SER A 620 -24.06 44.60 3.51
N GLU A 621 -24.66 44.25 4.66
CA GLU A 621 -24.21 43.15 5.51
C GLU A 621 -24.29 41.80 4.78
N LEU A 622 -25.38 41.54 4.05
CA LEU A 622 -25.58 40.27 3.33
C LEU A 622 -24.63 40.10 2.14
N LEU A 623 -24.33 41.17 1.41
CA LEU A 623 -23.31 41.16 0.36
C LEU A 623 -21.90 40.98 0.95
N ALA A 624 -21.59 41.65 2.06
CA ALA A 624 -20.33 41.46 2.77
C ALA A 624 -20.16 39.99 3.22
N ASN A 625 -21.14 39.42 3.92
CA ASN A 625 -21.10 38.03 4.40
C ASN A 625 -21.02 37.01 3.26
N ALA A 626 -21.60 37.29 2.08
CA ALA A 626 -21.50 36.43 0.90
C ALA A 626 -20.14 36.53 0.19
N MET A 627 -19.56 37.72 0.12
CA MET A 627 -18.19 37.94 -0.38
C MET A 627 -17.14 37.39 0.58
N GLU A 628 -17.35 37.52 1.89
CA GLU A 628 -16.55 36.90 2.96
C GLU A 628 -16.64 35.37 2.87
N ALA A 629 -17.85 34.79 2.70
CA ALA A 629 -18.02 33.36 2.49
C ALA A 629 -17.33 32.81 1.24
N LEU A 630 -17.26 33.60 0.15
CA LEU A 630 -16.49 33.23 -1.05
C LEU A 630 -15.00 33.53 -0.90
N GLY A 631 -14.61 34.49 -0.06
CA GLY A 631 -13.25 34.72 0.40
C GLY A 631 -12.75 33.52 1.19
N GLU A 632 -13.42 33.19 2.29
CA GLU A 632 -13.22 31.96 3.08
C GLU A 632 -13.35 30.68 2.24
N ALA A 633 -14.19 30.63 1.19
CA ALA A 633 -14.23 29.47 0.31
C ALA A 633 -13.07 29.40 -0.68
N SER A 634 -12.58 30.55 -1.17
CA SER A 634 -11.38 30.63 -1.99
C SER A 634 -10.15 30.33 -1.14
N SER A 635 -10.11 30.83 0.10
CA SER A 635 -9.00 30.58 1.01
C SER A 635 -9.11 29.25 1.74
N HIS A 636 -10.28 28.61 1.90
CA HIS A 636 -10.39 27.18 2.24
C HIS A 636 -10.30 26.25 1.02
N ALA A 637 -10.45 26.71 -0.22
CA ALA A 637 -9.96 25.97 -1.39
C ALA A 637 -8.43 26.03 -1.45
N LEU A 638 -7.86 27.17 -1.05
CA LEU A 638 -6.45 27.38 -0.68
C LEU A 638 -6.15 27.06 0.81
N GLU A 639 -6.93 26.21 1.52
CA GLU A 639 -6.54 25.70 2.87
C GLU A 639 -6.84 24.22 3.04
N ASN A 640 -7.91 23.72 2.40
CA ASN A 640 -7.90 22.32 1.95
C ASN A 640 -6.82 22.12 0.85
N ASN A 641 -6.07 23.19 0.54
CA ASN A 641 -4.67 23.23 0.17
C ASN A 641 -4.00 24.55 0.76
N ASN A 642 -3.44 24.75 1.99
CA ASN A 642 -2.31 24.05 2.64
C ASN A 642 -2.57 23.05 3.76
N LEU A 643 -3.59 22.28 3.51
CA LEU A 643 -3.46 20.84 3.51
C LEU A 643 -3.00 20.36 2.09
N LEU A 644 -2.17 21.21 1.41
CA LEU A 644 -1.50 21.23 0.06
C LEU A 644 -0.90 22.58 -0.55
N THR A 645 -1.38 23.84 -0.35
CA THR A 645 -0.85 25.15 -0.93
C THR A 645 -0.80 26.53 -0.13
N ASP A 646 -1.84 27.19 0.46
CA ASP A 646 -1.72 28.53 1.17
C ASP A 646 -2.95 29.52 1.29
N GLN A 647 -3.61 29.67 2.47
CA GLN A 647 -4.34 30.87 2.98
C GLN A 647 -3.48 32.15 2.78
N ASP A 648 -3.98 33.38 2.54
CA ASP A 648 -5.35 33.93 2.64
C ASP A 648 -5.52 35.24 1.80
N LEU A 649 -6.75 35.77 1.77
CA LEU A 649 -7.21 37.17 1.51
C LEU A 649 -6.28 38.29 0.94
N LEU A 650 -6.79 39.00 -0.09
CA LEU A 650 -7.09 40.46 -0.19
C LEU A 650 -6.10 41.53 0.42
N HIS A 651 -5.89 42.77 -0.08
CA HIS A 651 -6.72 43.70 -0.88
C HIS A 651 -5.98 45.06 -1.19
N LYS A 652 -6.33 45.78 -2.30
CA LYS A 652 -6.55 47.26 -2.40
C LYS A 652 -5.35 48.26 -2.18
N GLU A 653 -5.35 49.59 -2.48
CA GLU A 653 -6.21 50.60 -3.18
C GLU A 653 -5.43 51.94 -3.46
N CYS A 654 -5.88 53.04 -4.13
CA CYS A 654 -7.10 53.34 -4.92
C CYS A 654 -6.87 54.24 -6.20
N PRO A 655 -6.81 55.61 -6.19
CA PRO A 655 -7.70 56.35 -7.11
C PRO A 655 -7.23 57.64 -7.85
N ASN A 656 -8.17 58.15 -8.67
CA ASN A 656 -8.48 59.56 -9.05
C ASN A 656 -7.96 60.17 -10.38
N GLY A 657 -8.89 60.62 -11.24
CA GLY A 657 -8.76 61.93 -11.91
C GLY A 657 -9.26 62.13 -13.37
N CYS A 658 -10.57 62.40 -13.58
CA CYS A 658 -11.16 63.10 -14.77
C CYS A 658 -11.02 62.38 -16.15
N LYS A 659 -11.82 62.64 -17.21
CA LYS A 659 -13.02 63.48 -17.52
C LYS A 659 -13.58 63.06 -18.90
N PRO A 660 -14.77 63.55 -19.34
CA PRO A 660 -16.02 63.74 -18.61
C PRO A 660 -17.02 62.59 -18.85
#